data_AF-A0A1Y5IFT2-F1
#
_entry.id   AF-A0A1Y5IFT2-F1
#
_cell.length_a   1.000
_cell.length_b   1.000
_cell.length_c   1.000
_cell.angle_alpha   90.00
_cell.angle_beta   90.00
_cell.angle_gamma   90.00
#
_symmetry.space_group_name_H-M   'P 1'
#
loop_
_entity.id
_entity.type
_entity.pdbx_description
1 polymer ?
#
loop_
_entity_poly.entity_id
_entity_poly.type
_entity_poly.pdbx_seq_one_letter_code
_entity_poly.pdbx_strand_id
1 'polypeptide(L)'
;MATQKLINYFIYLVHVLSGPVTLKRMQILRICLDAIRGANLLSQEDVVLSAECVELAERLCVYRRNIQDECDTSFLFFSRELFPVCLSQIYNDANEAGRVILLMNAFRCCEVLLMRAGASNEDMMTFGNFLERCLDREIIQPLCRDIENDLRLHLHAAHIVGVADVNPMTQGVRDLSSFTNLPPVRMLNRQIDIKNRVEIYLNRMFHNHTAIALHNWKSYIEMRNIAISKYGLRCSEIELPSKTLEQGLDVLELMRNVHIFVSRYNYNLNTQCFVEKVSAAPDRKHLNTISTRHVANSIRTHGTGITHTTINFAYQYLAQRFQLFSQFLFDDHIRSALLKEARMVNAETKAKSDTIKLITKQSGYRASTVDDKFEYPVERAIRFVSDVRKLGLSPDGLSFIDQFRTLVTEIGNALGFVRMVRLGAMHYSTNAAKFVPSSEAKLARNQSFEADGLSEQTKKALKNLQSELEALSTGGTDGTDYFEVLVSVFSTELRNKAREHLDSFHLILPALTWSAAEAIVASQDTLFRRGKESQMSSFTDDGFSLGIVYLLSVLNQHQAFDALHWFESASRHFDTERKRANDSSVGGFGILGRTADEKTKLQVKLEKIAALEREFIHLKHSLVSARSFVSF
;
A
#
# COMPACT_ATOMS: atom_id res chain seq x y z
N MET A 1 69.09 73.36 33.94
CA MET A 1 68.73 72.74 32.63
C MET A 1 68.53 71.21 32.73
N ALA A 2 69.37 70.48 33.48
CA ALA A 2 69.23 69.03 33.67
C ALA A 2 67.97 68.60 34.45
N THR A 3 67.58 69.36 35.49
CA THR A 3 66.40 69.11 36.33
C THR A 3 65.06 69.22 35.57
N GLN A 4 64.94 70.17 34.63
CA GLN A 4 63.73 70.32 33.81
C GLN A 4 63.52 69.13 32.86
N LYS A 5 64.61 68.56 32.33
CA LYS A 5 64.55 67.37 31.45
C LYS A 5 64.07 66.15 32.22
N LEU A 6 64.52 65.97 33.47
CA LEU A 6 64.11 64.90 34.36
C LEU A 6 62.62 64.97 34.73
N ILE A 7 62.11 66.17 35.04
CA ILE A 7 60.69 66.38 35.31
C ILE A 7 59.84 65.98 34.10
N ASN A 8 60.28 66.33 32.88
CA ASN A 8 59.58 65.92 31.67
C ASN A 8 59.54 64.39 31.50
N TYR A 9 60.62 63.65 31.82
CA TYR A 9 60.62 62.18 31.78
C TYR A 9 59.61 61.56 32.76
N PHE A 10 59.45 62.13 33.97
CA PHE A 10 58.42 61.68 34.92
C PHE A 10 57.00 61.98 34.42
N ILE A 11 56.76 63.15 33.82
CA ILE A 11 55.47 63.48 33.20
C ILE A 11 55.15 62.51 32.05
N TYR A 12 56.13 62.19 31.21
CA TYR A 12 55.98 61.18 30.16
C TYR A 12 55.70 59.79 30.73
N LEU A 13 56.36 59.40 31.83
CA LEU A 13 56.15 58.12 32.49
C LEU A 13 54.70 57.98 32.99
N VAL A 14 54.18 59.00 33.66
CA VAL A 14 52.78 59.04 34.15
C VAL A 14 51.80 58.99 32.98
N HIS A 15 52.06 59.70 31.88
CA HIS A 15 51.23 59.65 30.67
C HIS A 15 51.26 58.30 29.95
N VAL A 16 52.40 57.60 29.98
CA VAL A 16 52.55 56.28 29.37
C VAL A 16 51.83 55.21 30.19
N LEU A 17 51.94 55.28 31.53
CA LEU A 17 51.31 54.34 32.48
C LEU A 17 49.79 54.54 32.61
N SER A 18 49.27 55.72 32.30
CA SER A 18 47.83 56.05 32.39
C SER A 18 46.98 55.58 31.21
N GLY A 19 47.53 54.87 30.23
CA GLY A 19 46.72 54.29 29.16
C GLY A 19 47.17 52.89 28.74
N PRO A 20 46.64 52.36 27.62
CA PRO A 20 46.76 50.95 27.30
C PRO A 20 48.21 50.52 27.08
N VAL A 21 48.55 49.34 27.57
CA VAL A 21 49.87 48.71 27.39
C VAL A 21 50.02 48.34 25.91
N THR A 22 50.85 49.09 25.18
CA THR A 22 51.16 48.84 23.76
C THR A 22 52.67 48.77 23.58
N LEU A 23 53.15 48.06 22.54
CA LEU A 23 54.59 47.90 22.26
C LEU A 23 55.32 49.25 22.21
N LYS A 24 54.74 50.26 21.55
CA LYS A 24 55.32 51.61 21.46
C LYS A 24 55.41 52.30 22.82
N ARG A 25 54.37 52.16 23.66
CA ARG A 25 54.34 52.73 25.02
C ARG A 25 55.32 52.03 25.95
N MET A 26 55.46 50.70 25.85
CA MET A 26 56.44 49.94 26.61
C MET A 26 57.88 50.33 26.23
N GLN A 27 58.16 50.55 24.94
CA GLN A 27 59.45 51.08 24.51
C GLN A 27 59.74 52.47 25.08
N ILE A 28 58.75 53.38 25.07
CA ILE A 28 58.90 54.71 25.66
C ILE A 28 59.08 54.62 27.18
N LEU A 29 58.34 53.74 27.86
CA LEU A 29 58.47 53.48 29.30
C LEU A 29 59.90 53.04 29.64
N ARG A 30 60.46 52.10 28.87
CA ARG A 30 61.82 51.59 29.05
C ARG A 30 62.87 52.68 28.87
N ILE A 31 62.74 53.49 27.81
CA ILE A 31 63.65 54.64 27.57
C ILE A 31 63.57 55.66 28.71
N CYS A 32 62.36 55.96 29.21
CA CYS A 32 62.17 56.89 30.33
C CYS A 32 62.75 56.33 31.63
N LEU A 33 62.55 55.05 31.93
CA LEU A 33 63.11 54.39 33.11
C LEU A 33 64.63 54.28 33.03
N ASP A 34 65.20 53.96 31.87
CA ASP A 34 66.65 53.91 31.67
C ASP A 34 67.29 55.30 31.85
N ALA A 35 66.62 56.37 31.39
CA ALA A 35 67.07 57.75 31.61
C ALA A 35 66.98 58.17 33.09
N ILE A 36 65.93 57.76 33.82
CA ILE A 36 65.76 58.04 35.26
C ILE A 36 66.79 57.24 36.08
N ARG A 37 67.03 55.97 35.72
CA ARG A 37 68.07 55.11 36.32
C ARG A 37 69.46 55.71 36.12
N GLY A 38 69.80 56.15 34.91
CA GLY A 38 71.07 56.80 34.60
C GLY A 38 71.32 58.11 35.37
N ALA A 39 70.27 58.73 35.92
CA ALA A 39 70.37 59.91 36.77
C ALA A 39 70.51 59.60 38.28
N ASN A 40 70.54 58.31 38.68
CA ASN A 40 70.67 57.86 40.07
C ASN A 40 69.63 58.46 41.06
N LEU A 41 68.38 58.64 40.60
CA LEU A 41 67.30 59.26 41.39
C LEU A 41 66.43 58.26 42.18
N LEU A 42 66.57 56.96 41.91
CA LEU A 42 65.75 55.89 42.50
C LEU A 42 66.57 55.11 43.53
N SER A 43 65.90 54.60 44.57
CA SER A 43 66.51 53.66 45.51
C SER A 43 66.80 52.31 44.83
N GLN A 44 67.73 51.51 45.38
CA GLN A 44 68.01 50.18 44.81
C GLN A 44 66.78 49.26 44.80
N GLU A 45 65.91 49.37 45.81
CA GLU A 45 64.65 48.60 45.89
C GLU A 45 63.67 49.01 44.77
N ASP A 46 63.50 50.31 44.52
CA ASP A 46 62.61 50.82 43.46
C ASP A 46 63.11 50.47 42.06
N VAL A 47 64.44 50.38 41.87
CA VAL A 47 65.04 49.97 40.60
C VAL A 47 64.70 48.51 40.28
N VAL A 48 64.73 47.63 41.29
CA VAL A 48 64.37 46.21 41.12
C VAL A 48 62.87 46.06 40.87
N LEU A 49 62.02 46.67 41.70
CA LEU A 49 60.56 46.62 41.55
C LEU A 49 60.08 47.19 40.20
N SER A 50 60.70 48.27 39.73
CA SER A 50 60.39 48.84 38.41
C SER A 50 60.80 47.92 37.26
N ALA A 51 61.90 47.17 37.39
CA ALA A 51 62.31 46.20 36.38
C ALA A 51 61.31 45.04 36.27
N GLU A 52 60.90 44.47 37.39
CA GLU A 52 59.93 43.36 37.45
C GLU A 52 58.56 43.79 36.88
N CYS A 53 58.08 44.97 37.26
CA CYS A 53 56.80 45.50 36.74
C CYS A 53 56.83 45.72 35.23
N VAL A 54 57.94 46.24 34.69
CA VAL A 54 58.11 46.44 33.24
C VAL A 54 58.15 45.11 32.51
N GLU A 55 58.87 44.12 33.05
CA GLU A 55 58.94 42.79 32.44
C GLU A 55 57.57 42.11 32.39
N LEU A 56 56.79 42.18 33.47
CA LEU A 56 55.42 41.67 33.50
C LEU A 56 54.52 42.39 32.48
N ALA A 57 54.63 43.72 32.38
CA ALA A 57 53.87 44.50 31.42
C ALA A 57 54.29 44.21 29.96
N GLU A 58 55.58 43.97 29.69
CA GLU A 58 56.07 43.55 28.37
C GLU A 58 55.52 42.15 28.01
N ARG A 59 55.54 41.20 28.94
CA ARG A 59 54.96 39.85 28.75
C ARG A 59 53.46 39.94 28.48
N LEU A 60 52.73 40.78 29.21
CA LEU A 60 51.30 41.03 28.96
C LEU A 60 51.05 41.74 27.61
N CYS A 61 51.99 42.53 27.11
CA CYS A 61 51.83 43.15 25.79
C CYS A 61 51.93 42.13 24.65
N VAL A 62 52.70 41.05 24.84
CA VAL A 62 53.01 40.06 23.79
C VAL A 62 52.36 38.70 24.05
N TYR A 63 51.65 38.48 25.17
CA TYR A 63 51.14 37.16 25.56
C TYR A 63 50.35 36.45 24.45
N ARG A 64 49.49 37.17 23.72
CA ARG A 64 48.70 36.57 22.62
C ARG A 64 49.58 36.05 21.50
N ARG A 65 50.61 36.81 21.14
CA ARG A 65 51.58 36.40 20.12
C ARG A 65 52.41 35.22 20.62
N ASN A 66 52.90 35.26 21.86
CA ASN A 66 53.64 34.14 22.43
C ASN A 66 52.80 32.85 22.47
N ILE A 67 51.54 32.91 22.91
CA ILE A 67 50.64 31.75 22.88
C ILE A 67 50.43 31.26 21.44
N GLN A 68 50.28 32.19 20.48
CA GLN A 68 50.09 31.84 19.08
C GLN A 68 51.33 31.16 18.47
N ASP A 69 52.52 31.62 18.83
CA ASP A 69 53.79 31.09 18.33
C ASP A 69 54.12 29.73 18.97
N GLU A 70 53.86 29.55 20.26
CA GLU A 70 54.06 28.27 20.97
C GLU A 70 53.02 27.20 20.57
N CYS A 71 51.81 27.62 20.20
CA CYS A 71 50.76 26.72 19.70
C CYS A 71 50.77 26.57 18.17
N ASP A 72 51.81 27.04 17.47
CA ASP A 72 51.89 26.94 16.01
C ASP A 72 52.22 25.51 15.57
N THR A 73 51.20 24.78 15.11
CA THR A 73 51.35 23.42 14.57
C THR A 73 51.58 23.40 13.06
N SER A 74 51.99 24.51 12.45
CA SER A 74 52.19 24.62 11.00
C SER A 74 53.26 23.67 10.43
N PHE A 75 54.20 23.21 11.27
CA PHE A 75 55.20 22.20 10.90
C PHE A 75 54.59 20.88 10.41
N LEU A 76 53.35 20.57 10.80
CA LEU A 76 52.62 19.37 10.37
C LEU A 76 52.38 19.33 8.85
N PHE A 77 52.53 20.44 8.15
CA PHE A 77 52.45 20.48 6.69
C PHE A 77 53.46 19.54 6.04
N PHE A 78 54.69 19.48 6.58
CA PHE A 78 55.75 18.64 6.06
C PHE A 78 55.51 17.15 6.31
N SER A 79 54.70 16.82 7.32
CA SER A 79 54.31 15.45 7.68
C SER A 79 52.84 15.16 7.35
N ARG A 80 52.27 15.82 6.34
CA ARG A 80 50.86 15.68 5.93
C ARG A 80 50.39 14.27 5.61
N GLU A 81 51.31 13.36 5.30
CA GLU A 81 51.02 11.94 5.07
C GLU A 81 50.55 11.20 6.34
N LEU A 82 50.88 11.71 7.53
CA LEU A 82 50.42 11.16 8.80
C LEU A 82 48.93 11.42 9.05
N PHE A 83 48.36 12.45 8.43
CA PHE A 83 46.98 12.85 8.63
C PHE A 83 45.95 11.71 8.40
N PRO A 84 45.93 11.02 7.24
CA PRO A 84 45.02 9.88 7.04
C PRO A 84 45.29 8.70 7.99
N VAL A 85 46.53 8.48 8.40
CA VAL A 85 46.88 7.40 9.34
C VAL A 85 46.29 7.68 10.73
N CYS A 86 46.40 8.92 11.21
CA CYS A 86 45.79 9.33 12.47
C CYS A 86 44.26 9.26 12.41
N LEU A 87 43.64 9.66 11.30
CA LEU A 87 42.19 9.56 11.12
C LEU A 87 41.70 8.11 11.18
N SER A 88 42.41 7.17 10.53
CA SER A 88 42.01 5.75 10.55
C SER A 88 42.16 5.13 11.96
N GLN A 89 43.19 5.53 12.71
CA GLN A 89 43.33 5.13 14.13
C GLN A 89 42.19 5.67 14.99
N ILE A 90 41.85 6.95 14.84
CA ILE A 90 40.72 7.56 15.55
C ILE A 90 39.41 6.89 15.15
N TYR A 91 39.24 6.50 13.88
CA TYR A 91 38.06 5.76 13.47
C TYR A 91 37.95 4.46 14.26
N ASN A 92 39.01 3.65 14.31
CA ASN A 92 38.99 2.33 14.97
C ASN A 92 38.50 2.37 16.44
N ASP A 93 38.79 3.44 17.19
CA ASP A 93 38.24 3.66 18.53
C ASP A 93 37.19 4.78 18.54
N ALA A 94 35.91 4.41 18.55
CA ALA A 94 34.81 5.36 18.51
C ALA A 94 34.78 6.32 19.72
N ASN A 95 35.37 5.96 20.86
CA ASN A 95 35.46 6.85 22.01
C ASN A 95 36.37 8.05 21.75
N GLU A 96 37.28 7.93 20.79
CA GLU A 96 38.21 8.99 20.41
C GLU A 96 37.66 9.94 19.33
N ALA A 97 36.39 9.81 18.94
CA ALA A 97 35.76 10.62 17.89
C ALA A 97 35.99 12.13 18.06
N GLY A 98 35.99 12.65 19.30
CA GLY A 98 36.28 14.07 19.59
C GLY A 98 37.66 14.54 19.12
N ARG A 99 38.65 13.63 19.00
CA ARG A 99 40.01 13.94 18.54
C ARG A 99 40.05 14.33 17.06
N VAL A 100 39.03 13.97 16.27
CA VAL A 100 38.93 14.41 14.86
C VAL A 100 38.99 15.94 14.77
N ILE A 101 38.26 16.64 15.64
CA ILE A 101 38.22 18.11 15.64
C ILE A 101 39.58 18.70 16.04
N LEU A 102 40.25 18.09 17.03
CA LEU A 102 41.57 18.53 17.48
C LEU A 102 42.61 18.35 16.37
N LEU A 103 42.62 17.19 15.72
CA LEU A 103 43.52 16.88 14.62
C LEU A 103 43.28 17.83 13.43
N MET A 104 42.02 18.06 13.07
CA MET A 104 41.65 19.02 12.02
C MET A 104 42.12 20.43 12.33
N ASN A 105 41.95 20.89 13.58
CA ASN A 105 42.44 22.21 14.00
C ASN A 105 43.97 22.30 13.96
N ALA A 106 44.69 21.22 14.30
CA ALA A 106 46.16 21.21 14.22
C ALA A 106 46.66 21.34 12.77
N PHE A 107 46.01 20.65 11.82
CA PHE A 107 46.34 20.76 10.40
C PHE A 107 45.85 22.07 9.76
N ARG A 108 44.87 22.75 10.36
CA ARG A 108 44.47 24.10 9.95
C ARG A 108 45.59 25.13 10.14
N CYS A 109 46.45 24.98 11.14
CA CYS A 109 47.58 25.91 11.35
C CYS A 109 48.58 25.91 10.17
N CYS A 110 48.65 24.84 9.39
CA CYS A 110 49.48 24.76 8.17
C CYS A 110 49.15 25.88 7.16
N GLU A 111 47.93 26.40 7.21
CA GLU A 111 47.46 27.48 6.36
C GLU A 111 48.20 28.80 6.65
N VAL A 112 48.56 29.06 7.91
CA VAL A 112 49.35 30.26 8.27
C VAL A 112 50.72 30.21 7.60
N LEU A 113 51.33 29.02 7.54
CA LEU A 113 52.62 28.81 6.88
C LEU A 113 52.51 28.95 5.36
N LEU A 114 51.46 28.40 4.75
CA LEU A 114 51.18 28.59 3.32
C LEU A 114 50.95 30.07 2.97
N MET A 115 50.21 30.82 3.80
CA MET A 115 50.03 32.27 3.62
C MET A 115 51.35 33.03 3.73
N ARG A 116 52.18 32.70 4.74
CA ARG A 116 53.51 33.31 4.94
C ARG A 116 54.46 33.01 3.78
N ALA A 117 54.33 31.85 3.15
CA ALA A 117 55.12 31.45 1.98
C ALA A 117 54.66 32.10 0.67
N GLY A 118 53.58 32.87 0.68
CA GLY A 118 53.04 33.50 -0.53
C GLY A 118 52.28 32.53 -1.44
N ALA A 119 51.72 31.45 -0.88
CA ALA A 119 50.91 30.48 -1.63
C ALA A 119 49.69 31.15 -2.28
N SER A 120 49.34 30.70 -3.48
CA SER A 120 48.17 31.19 -4.19
C SER A 120 46.87 30.67 -3.55
N ASN A 121 45.73 31.29 -3.88
CA ASN A 121 44.42 30.77 -3.46
C ASN A 121 44.16 29.34 -3.97
N GLU A 122 44.75 28.95 -5.10
CA GLU A 122 44.63 27.60 -5.67
C GLU A 122 45.39 26.56 -4.84
N ASP A 123 46.57 26.91 -4.33
CA ASP A 123 47.39 26.07 -3.44
C ASP A 123 46.68 25.82 -2.10
N MET A 124 46.01 26.85 -1.59
CA MET A 124 45.17 26.74 -0.39
C MET A 124 43.98 25.82 -0.59
N MET A 125 43.31 25.96 -1.74
CA MET A 125 42.17 25.10 -2.09
C MET A 125 42.59 23.65 -2.30
N THR A 126 43.77 23.39 -2.89
CA THR A 126 44.28 22.03 -3.06
C THR A 126 44.62 21.38 -1.73
N PHE A 127 45.21 22.11 -0.78
CA PHE A 127 45.44 21.60 0.58
C PHE A 127 44.11 21.35 1.33
N GLY A 128 43.15 22.27 1.23
CA GLY A 128 41.81 22.06 1.80
C GLY A 128 41.12 20.82 1.21
N ASN A 129 41.15 20.64 -0.11
CA ASN A 129 40.60 19.46 -0.78
C ASN A 129 41.33 18.17 -0.37
N PHE A 130 42.63 18.22 -0.07
CA PHE A 130 43.37 17.08 0.47
C PHE A 130 42.82 16.66 1.85
N LEU A 131 42.65 17.61 2.77
CA LEU A 131 42.09 17.33 4.10
C LEU A 131 40.66 16.77 4.00
N GLU A 132 39.82 17.37 3.15
CA GLU A 132 38.44 16.92 2.91
C GLU A 132 38.41 15.48 2.35
N ARG A 133 39.24 15.17 1.35
CA ARG A 133 39.35 13.81 0.79
C ARG A 133 39.82 12.78 1.82
N CYS A 134 40.76 13.13 2.68
CA CYS A 134 41.24 12.25 3.75
C CYS A 134 40.13 12.00 4.78
N LEU A 135 39.40 13.04 5.19
CA LEU A 135 38.25 12.90 6.10
C LEU A 135 37.14 12.04 5.48
N ASP A 136 36.84 12.25 4.19
CA ASP A 136 35.85 11.48 3.45
C ASP A 136 36.23 10.00 3.39
N ARG A 137 37.49 9.69 3.05
CA ARG A 137 37.98 8.32 2.84
C ARG A 137 38.13 7.54 4.14
N GLU A 138 38.68 8.15 5.18
CA GLU A 138 39.05 7.44 6.41
C GLU A 138 37.95 7.42 7.46
N ILE A 139 37.01 8.38 7.43
CA ILE A 139 35.93 8.48 8.43
C ILE A 139 34.56 8.37 7.78
N ILE A 140 34.21 9.28 6.86
CA ILE A 140 32.81 9.42 6.40
C ILE A 140 32.35 8.20 5.59
N GLN A 141 33.14 7.73 4.62
CA GLN A 141 32.78 6.54 3.82
C GLN A 141 32.68 5.26 4.66
N PRO A 142 33.66 4.94 5.53
CA PRO A 142 33.54 3.83 6.47
C PRO A 142 32.33 3.97 7.38
N LEU A 143 32.07 5.15 7.94
CA LEU A 143 30.94 5.41 8.82
C LEU A 143 29.60 5.17 8.12
N CYS A 144 29.45 5.67 6.90
CA CYS A 144 28.27 5.44 6.07
C CYS A 144 28.03 3.94 5.85
N ARG A 145 29.07 3.18 5.49
CA ARG A 145 28.99 1.74 5.23
C ARG A 145 28.67 0.93 6.50
N ASP A 146 29.30 1.28 7.61
CA ASP A 146 29.12 0.56 8.88
C ASP A 146 27.72 0.81 9.46
N ILE A 147 27.23 2.06 9.42
CA ILE A 147 25.85 2.40 9.79
C ILE A 147 24.86 1.66 8.88
N GLU A 148 25.08 1.67 7.56
CA GLU A 148 24.21 0.98 6.61
C GLU A 148 24.14 -0.53 6.87
N ASN A 149 25.28 -1.17 7.12
CA ASN A 149 25.36 -2.59 7.44
C ASN A 149 24.66 -2.92 8.77
N ASP A 150 24.87 -2.10 9.80
CA ASP A 150 24.22 -2.27 11.10
C ASP A 150 22.69 -2.14 10.98
N LEU A 151 22.20 -1.15 10.23
CA LEU A 151 20.77 -1.00 9.97
C LEU A 151 20.18 -2.22 9.25
N ARG A 152 20.90 -2.79 8.28
CA ARG A 152 20.48 -4.02 7.59
C ARG A 152 20.48 -5.22 8.54
N LEU A 153 21.50 -5.37 9.37
CA LEU A 153 21.58 -6.45 10.35
C LEU A 153 20.44 -6.38 11.36
N HIS A 154 20.12 -5.18 11.88
CA HIS A 154 18.97 -4.96 12.75
C HIS A 154 17.65 -5.34 12.07
N LEU A 155 17.45 -4.96 10.81
CA LEU A 155 16.28 -5.34 10.03
C LEU A 155 16.21 -6.88 9.85
N HIS A 156 17.32 -7.53 9.52
CA HIS A 156 17.38 -8.98 9.32
C HIS A 156 17.15 -9.77 10.62
N ALA A 157 17.69 -9.30 11.75
CA ALA A 157 17.45 -9.90 13.06
C ALA A 157 15.97 -9.86 13.46
N ALA A 158 15.24 -8.80 13.09
CA ALA A 158 13.81 -8.68 13.38
C ALA A 158 12.92 -9.58 12.49
N HIS A 159 13.36 -9.95 11.29
CA HIS A 159 12.51 -10.62 10.28
C HIS A 159 12.87 -12.08 10.01
N ILE A 160 14.10 -12.53 10.31
CA ILE A 160 14.58 -13.87 9.97
C ILE A 160 14.90 -14.65 11.25
N VAL A 161 14.04 -15.61 11.57
CA VAL A 161 14.25 -16.57 12.66
C VAL A 161 15.49 -17.43 12.33
N GLY A 162 16.54 -17.34 13.15
CA GLY A 162 17.76 -18.16 13.03
C GLY A 162 19.06 -17.40 12.76
N VAL A 163 19.02 -16.06 12.66
CA VAL A 163 20.25 -15.24 12.69
C VAL A 163 20.73 -15.13 14.13
N ALA A 164 22.01 -15.43 14.38
CA ALA A 164 22.59 -15.43 15.72
C ALA A 164 22.43 -14.06 16.38
N ASP A 165 21.79 -14.03 17.56
CA ASP A 165 21.80 -12.87 18.44
C ASP A 165 23.25 -12.48 18.73
N VAL A 166 23.67 -11.33 18.21
CA VAL A 166 25.00 -10.81 18.48
C VAL A 166 24.99 -10.32 19.92
N ASN A 167 25.59 -11.11 20.82
CA ASN A 167 25.63 -10.78 22.24
C ASN A 167 26.54 -9.54 22.47
N PRO A 168 25.97 -8.38 22.87
CA PRO A 168 26.69 -7.10 23.00
C PRO A 168 27.85 -7.16 23.97
N MET A 169 27.77 -8.07 24.95
CA MET A 169 28.77 -8.23 26.01
C MET A 169 30.02 -8.99 25.56
N THR A 170 29.94 -9.75 24.46
CA THR A 170 31.04 -10.59 23.97
C THR A 170 31.82 -10.00 22.80
N GLN A 171 31.20 -9.14 21.98
CA GLN A 171 31.84 -8.57 20.78
C GLN A 171 32.21 -7.09 20.91
N GLY A 172 31.77 -6.42 21.98
CA GLY A 172 31.96 -4.98 22.15
C GLY A 172 31.03 -4.18 21.24
N VAL A 173 30.34 -3.19 21.80
CA VAL A 173 29.48 -2.29 21.01
C VAL A 173 30.30 -1.08 20.62
N ARG A 174 30.58 -0.93 19.33
CA ARG A 174 31.20 0.28 18.79
C ARG A 174 30.13 1.35 18.61
N ASP A 175 30.12 2.35 19.47
CA ASP A 175 29.14 3.43 19.41
C ASP A 175 29.48 4.47 18.32
N LEU A 176 29.03 4.18 17.10
CA LEU A 176 29.20 5.07 15.95
C LEU A 176 28.44 6.42 16.11
N SER A 177 27.50 6.52 17.05
CA SER A 177 26.78 7.78 17.30
C SER A 177 27.73 8.90 17.79
N SER A 178 28.87 8.53 18.37
CA SER A 178 29.91 9.47 18.79
C SER A 178 30.40 10.34 17.63
N PHE A 179 30.47 9.79 16.40
CA PHE A 179 30.87 10.55 15.20
C PHE A 179 29.73 11.40 14.63
N THR A 180 28.48 10.91 14.67
CA THR A 180 27.32 11.66 14.16
C THR A 180 26.90 12.81 15.08
N ASN A 181 27.33 12.79 16.34
CA ASN A 181 27.08 13.84 17.33
C ASN A 181 28.19 14.90 17.38
N LEU A 182 29.25 14.79 16.56
CA LEU A 182 30.29 15.81 16.51
C LEU A 182 29.78 17.13 15.93
N PRO A 183 30.21 18.29 16.47
CA PRO A 183 29.92 19.57 15.84
C PRO A 183 30.61 19.69 14.47
N PRO A 184 30.15 20.62 13.61
CA PRO A 184 30.72 20.82 12.28
C PRO A 184 32.24 21.05 12.33
N VAL A 185 32.97 20.22 11.58
CA VAL A 185 34.42 20.31 11.44
C VAL A 185 34.75 21.55 10.62
N ARG A 186 35.43 22.51 11.25
CA ARG A 186 35.80 23.77 10.61
C ARG A 186 37.08 23.60 9.78
N MET A 187 36.99 24.00 8.52
CA MET A 187 38.13 24.21 7.61
C MET A 187 38.25 25.71 7.30
N LEU A 188 39.15 26.11 6.39
CA LEU A 188 39.34 27.51 5.93
C LEU A 188 38.02 28.23 5.62
N ASN A 189 37.43 27.88 4.48
CA ASN A 189 36.29 28.56 3.89
C ASN A 189 35.02 27.69 3.91
N ARG A 190 35.08 26.55 4.60
CA ARG A 190 34.04 25.53 4.61
C ARG A 190 33.92 24.90 5.98
N GLN A 191 32.74 24.38 6.27
CA GLN A 191 32.48 23.57 7.43
C GLN A 191 31.88 22.26 6.94
N ILE A 192 32.40 21.14 7.44
CA ILE A 192 31.91 19.81 7.10
C ILE A 192 31.13 19.29 8.29
N ASP A 193 29.84 19.07 8.08
CA ASP A 193 29.00 18.36 9.04
C ASP A 193 28.96 16.87 8.66
N ILE A 194 29.61 16.05 9.49
CA ILE A 194 29.67 14.59 9.31
C ILE A 194 28.26 14.00 9.33
N LYS A 195 27.39 14.49 10.23
CA LYS A 195 26.02 14.02 10.36
C LYS A 195 25.24 14.20 9.07
N ASN A 196 25.25 15.42 8.53
CA ASN A 196 24.58 15.74 7.28
C ASN A 196 25.10 14.87 6.11
N ARG A 197 26.40 14.57 6.08
CA ARG A 197 26.97 13.71 5.03
C ARG A 197 26.45 12.27 5.09
N VAL A 198 26.31 11.73 6.29
CA VAL A 198 25.69 10.41 6.53
C VAL A 198 24.20 10.44 6.18
N GLU A 199 23.47 11.48 6.56
CA GLU A 199 22.04 11.65 6.22
C GLU A 199 21.82 11.68 4.70
N ILE A 200 22.62 12.45 3.96
CA ILE A 200 22.56 12.52 2.49
C ILE A 200 22.84 11.14 1.87
N TYR A 201 23.83 10.42 2.38
CA TYR A 201 24.17 9.09 1.90
C TYR A 201 23.01 8.11 2.08
N LEU A 202 22.45 8.03 3.30
CA LEU A 202 21.33 7.15 3.61
C LEU A 202 20.07 7.53 2.82
N ASN A 203 19.73 8.82 2.71
CA ASN A 203 18.58 9.27 1.92
C ASN A 203 18.70 8.86 0.45
N ARG A 204 19.89 9.02 -0.15
CA ARG A 204 20.16 8.56 -1.51
C ARG A 204 20.05 7.04 -1.61
N MET A 205 20.58 6.31 -0.64
CA MET A 205 20.51 4.85 -0.59
C MET A 205 19.06 4.38 -0.55
N PHE A 206 18.27 4.89 0.41
CA PHE A 206 16.87 4.56 0.58
C PHE A 206 16.07 4.88 -0.69
N HIS A 207 16.24 6.07 -1.27
CA HIS A 207 15.51 6.44 -2.48
C HIS A 207 15.87 5.54 -3.66
N ASN A 208 17.17 5.35 -3.94
CA ASN A 208 17.62 4.55 -5.09
C ASN A 208 17.22 3.08 -4.97
N HIS A 209 17.39 2.47 -3.79
CA HIS A 209 17.05 1.07 -3.60
C HIS A 209 15.54 0.84 -3.58
N THR A 210 14.77 1.77 -3.05
CA THR A 210 13.31 1.66 -3.13
C THR A 210 12.81 1.90 -4.55
N ALA A 211 13.47 2.74 -5.35
CA ALA A 211 13.15 2.91 -6.77
C ALA A 211 13.45 1.63 -7.59
N ILE A 212 14.52 0.90 -7.27
CA ILE A 212 14.87 -0.37 -7.93
C ILE A 212 13.93 -1.51 -7.50
N ALA A 213 13.69 -1.64 -6.19
CA ALA A 213 12.90 -2.71 -5.62
C ALA A 213 11.81 -2.12 -4.74
N LEU A 214 10.73 -1.65 -5.38
CA LEU A 214 9.63 -0.99 -4.70
C LEU A 214 9.13 -1.83 -3.50
N HIS A 215 9.07 -3.17 -3.61
CA HIS A 215 8.44 -4.07 -2.62
C HIS A 215 9.05 -3.98 -1.23
N ASN A 216 10.30 -3.53 -1.16
CA ASN A 216 11.06 -3.40 0.06
C ASN A 216 10.92 -2.01 0.72
N TRP A 217 10.00 -1.15 0.26
CA TRP A 217 9.79 0.18 0.84
C TRP A 217 9.52 0.15 2.35
N LYS A 218 8.78 -0.85 2.85
CA LYS A 218 8.53 -1.01 4.29
C LYS A 218 9.81 -1.25 5.07
N SER A 219 10.67 -2.14 4.56
CA SER A 219 11.96 -2.44 5.15
C SER A 219 12.87 -1.20 5.20
N TYR A 220 12.85 -0.37 4.17
CA TYR A 220 13.62 0.89 4.18
C TYR A 220 13.02 1.95 5.12
N ILE A 221 11.70 1.98 5.29
CA ILE A 221 11.06 2.83 6.33
C ILE A 221 11.47 2.38 7.73
N GLU A 222 11.53 1.07 7.99
CA GLU A 222 11.98 0.55 9.27
C GLU A 222 13.47 0.86 9.52
N MET A 223 14.35 0.65 8.53
CA MET A 223 15.75 1.07 8.60
C MET A 223 15.89 2.56 8.89
N ARG A 224 15.06 3.41 8.26
CA ARG A 224 15.01 4.84 8.53
C ARG A 224 14.64 5.14 9.98
N ASN A 225 13.61 4.47 10.51
CA ASN A 225 13.18 4.68 11.90
C ASN A 225 14.27 4.27 12.90
N ILE A 226 14.97 3.17 12.63
CA ILE A 226 16.12 2.73 13.44
C ILE A 226 17.27 3.74 13.35
N ALA A 227 17.54 4.30 12.17
CA ALA A 227 18.58 5.31 11.99
C ALA A 227 18.30 6.59 12.81
N ILE A 228 17.03 7.00 12.88
CA ILE A 228 16.58 8.14 13.71
C ILE A 228 16.77 7.81 15.20
N SER A 229 16.31 6.64 15.65
CA SER A 229 16.33 6.29 17.07
C SER A 229 17.72 5.95 17.62
N LYS A 230 18.56 5.26 16.83
CA LYS A 230 19.88 4.76 17.27
C LYS A 230 21.00 5.79 17.08
N TYR A 231 21.00 6.51 15.95
CA TYR A 231 22.10 7.40 15.57
C TYR A 231 21.72 8.89 15.59
N GLY A 232 20.46 9.21 15.92
CA GLY A 232 19.97 10.60 15.95
C GLY A 232 19.94 11.27 14.58
N LEU A 233 19.96 10.50 13.49
CA LEU A 233 20.00 10.98 12.11
C LEU A 233 18.61 11.48 11.68
N ARG A 234 18.56 12.56 10.89
CA ARG A 234 17.34 13.15 10.33
C ARG A 234 17.19 12.75 8.86
N CYS A 235 16.84 11.49 8.63
CA CYS A 235 16.55 11.01 7.29
C CYS A 235 15.20 11.53 6.77
N SER A 236 15.13 11.95 5.51
CA SER A 236 13.90 12.39 4.85
C SER A 236 12.90 11.25 4.73
N GLU A 237 11.62 11.55 4.63
CA GLU A 237 10.62 10.52 4.31
C GLU A 237 10.88 9.94 2.93
N ILE A 238 10.66 8.63 2.79
CA ILE A 238 10.74 7.94 1.52
C ILE A 238 9.42 8.21 0.79
N GLU A 239 9.27 9.44 0.30
CA GLU A 239 8.15 9.84 -0.56
C GLU A 239 8.35 9.21 -1.94
N LEU A 240 8.05 7.92 -2.04
CA LEU A 240 7.69 7.39 -3.34
C LEU A 240 6.26 7.83 -3.66
N PRO A 241 5.96 8.15 -4.93
CA PRO A 241 4.57 8.32 -5.35
C PRO A 241 3.78 7.13 -4.83
N SER A 242 2.69 7.38 -4.12
CA SER A 242 1.78 6.44 -3.46
C SER A 242 1.14 5.40 -4.40
N LYS A 243 1.65 5.24 -5.62
CA LYS A 243 1.47 4.08 -6.48
C LYS A 243 2.28 2.91 -5.92
N THR A 244 1.82 2.38 -4.80
CA THR A 244 2.30 1.12 -4.20
C THR A 244 2.29 0.00 -5.23
N LEU A 245 3.46 -0.53 -5.55
CA LEU A 245 3.83 -1.95 -5.78
C LEU A 245 2.91 -3.05 -6.28
N GLU A 246 1.71 -3.14 -5.74
CA GLU A 246 0.72 -4.00 -6.35
C GLU A 246 0.29 -3.22 -7.58
N GLN A 247 1.01 -3.44 -8.70
CA GLN A 247 0.70 -2.94 -10.05
C GLN A 247 -0.68 -3.46 -10.48
N GLY A 248 -1.72 -3.02 -9.80
CA GLY A 248 -3.10 -3.19 -10.23
C GLY A 248 -3.61 -1.88 -10.82
N LEU A 249 -4.65 -2.02 -11.62
CA LEU A 249 -5.43 -0.89 -12.12
C LEU A 249 -5.95 -0.05 -10.96
N ASP A 250 -5.80 1.27 -11.08
CA ASP A 250 -6.33 2.20 -10.10
C ASP A 250 -7.86 2.13 -10.10
N VAL A 251 -8.48 1.97 -8.92
CA VAL A 251 -9.95 1.95 -8.79
C VAL A 251 -10.59 3.20 -9.40
N LEU A 252 -9.89 4.33 -9.38
CA LEU A 252 -10.36 5.58 -9.98
C LEU A 252 -10.48 5.49 -11.52
N GLU A 253 -9.63 4.71 -12.18
CA GLU A 253 -9.75 4.41 -13.61
C GLU A 253 -10.86 3.38 -13.87
N LEU A 254 -10.95 2.35 -13.02
CA LEU A 254 -12.00 1.32 -13.12
C LEU A 254 -13.40 1.92 -12.96
N MET A 255 -13.61 2.82 -12.00
CA MET A 255 -14.92 3.45 -11.77
C MET A 255 -15.35 4.31 -12.96
N ARG A 256 -14.42 5.05 -13.60
CA ARG A 256 -14.71 5.87 -14.79
C ARG A 256 -15.11 5.00 -15.98
N ASN A 257 -14.54 3.80 -16.07
CA ASN A 257 -14.78 2.86 -17.15
C ASN A 257 -15.54 1.60 -16.68
N VAL A 258 -16.50 1.77 -15.75
CA VAL A 258 -17.20 0.63 -15.13
C VAL A 258 -17.84 -0.32 -16.14
N HIS A 259 -18.35 0.20 -17.25
CA HIS A 259 -18.94 -0.57 -18.36
C HIS A 259 -17.93 -1.48 -19.08
N ILE A 260 -16.67 -1.05 -19.20
CA ILE A 260 -15.58 -1.85 -19.75
C ILE A 260 -15.11 -2.86 -18.70
N PHE A 261 -15.05 -2.46 -17.44
CA PHE A 261 -14.57 -3.29 -16.36
C PHE A 261 -15.45 -4.54 -16.15
N VAL A 262 -16.76 -4.36 -15.97
CA VAL A 262 -17.69 -5.47 -15.69
C VAL A 262 -17.89 -6.43 -16.86
N SER A 263 -17.61 -5.98 -18.09
CA SER A 263 -17.65 -6.81 -19.29
C SER A 263 -16.35 -7.59 -19.52
N ARG A 264 -15.20 -7.02 -19.14
CA ARG A 264 -13.87 -7.64 -19.32
C ARG A 264 -13.39 -8.50 -18.15
N TYR A 265 -13.97 -8.37 -16.97
CA TYR A 265 -13.56 -9.11 -15.78
C TYR A 265 -14.69 -10.00 -15.27
N ASN A 266 -14.33 -11.13 -14.66
CA ASN A 266 -15.25 -11.98 -13.93
C ASN A 266 -15.03 -11.84 -12.43
N TYR A 267 -16.11 -11.68 -11.69
CA TYR A 267 -16.07 -11.71 -10.24
C TYR A 267 -15.92 -13.15 -9.74
N ASN A 268 -15.04 -13.34 -8.77
CA ASN A 268 -14.93 -14.56 -7.97
C ASN A 268 -15.37 -14.24 -6.54
N LEU A 269 -16.45 -14.89 -6.12
CA LEU A 269 -17.06 -14.65 -4.82
C LEU A 269 -16.20 -15.21 -3.67
N ASN A 270 -15.51 -16.32 -3.89
CA ASN A 270 -14.74 -17.03 -2.87
C ASN A 270 -13.48 -16.25 -2.48
N THR A 271 -12.71 -15.79 -3.47
CA THR A 271 -11.46 -15.05 -3.26
C THR A 271 -11.67 -13.55 -3.16
N GLN A 272 -12.91 -13.07 -3.38
CA GLN A 272 -13.26 -11.65 -3.41
C GLN A 272 -12.33 -10.86 -4.34
N CYS A 273 -12.09 -11.40 -5.54
CA CYS A 273 -11.26 -10.77 -6.56
C CYS A 273 -11.95 -10.77 -7.93
N PHE A 274 -11.55 -9.84 -8.79
CA PHE A 274 -11.88 -9.83 -10.21
C PHE A 274 -10.70 -10.39 -10.98
N VAL A 275 -10.98 -11.30 -11.91
CA VAL A 275 -9.99 -11.86 -12.82
C VAL A 275 -10.34 -11.42 -14.24
N GLU A 276 -9.36 -10.91 -14.97
CA GLU A 276 -9.53 -10.53 -16.36
C GLU A 276 -9.87 -11.73 -17.24
N LYS A 277 -10.85 -11.59 -18.14
CA LYS A 277 -11.19 -12.62 -19.12
C LYS A 277 -10.05 -12.81 -20.11
N VAL A 278 -9.78 -14.04 -20.51
CA VAL A 278 -8.75 -14.36 -21.52
C VAL A 278 -9.05 -13.65 -22.86
N SER A 279 -10.32 -13.47 -23.20
CA SER A 279 -10.77 -12.75 -24.40
C SER A 279 -10.36 -11.27 -24.41
N ALA A 280 -10.19 -10.67 -23.23
CA ALA A 280 -9.80 -9.27 -23.08
C ALA A 280 -8.27 -9.07 -23.10
N ALA A 281 -7.49 -10.15 -23.05
CA ALA A 281 -6.03 -10.11 -22.96
C ALA A 281 -5.35 -11.11 -23.93
N PRO A 282 -5.62 -11.04 -25.25
CA PRO A 282 -5.13 -12.03 -26.21
C PRO A 282 -3.60 -12.09 -26.31
N ASP A 283 -2.91 -10.96 -26.07
CA ASP A 283 -1.45 -10.83 -26.24
C ASP A 283 -0.67 -10.98 -24.92
N ARG A 284 -1.35 -11.14 -23.77
CA ARG A 284 -0.71 -11.18 -22.45
C ARG A 284 -0.65 -12.60 -21.90
N LYS A 285 0.53 -13.01 -21.43
CA LYS A 285 0.76 -14.32 -20.79
C LYS A 285 0.16 -14.42 -19.38
N HIS A 286 -0.19 -13.30 -18.76
CA HIS A 286 -0.74 -13.21 -17.42
C HIS A 286 -2.01 -12.38 -17.44
N LEU A 287 -3.02 -12.83 -16.69
CA LEU A 287 -4.28 -12.12 -16.51
C LEU A 287 -4.17 -11.15 -15.34
N ASN A 288 -4.73 -9.95 -15.50
CA ASN A 288 -4.81 -9.02 -14.39
C ASN A 288 -5.82 -9.50 -13.35
N THR A 289 -5.48 -9.31 -12.07
CA THR A 289 -6.38 -9.58 -10.94
C THR A 289 -6.52 -8.33 -10.09
N ILE A 290 -7.75 -7.98 -9.73
CA ILE A 290 -8.05 -6.86 -8.83
C ILE A 290 -8.65 -7.43 -7.55
N SER A 291 -8.07 -7.05 -6.41
CA SER A 291 -8.43 -7.56 -5.09
C SER A 291 -8.73 -6.41 -4.13
N THR A 292 -9.26 -6.75 -2.96
CA THR A 292 -9.53 -5.79 -1.87
C THR A 292 -8.30 -4.97 -1.46
N ARG A 293 -7.08 -5.51 -1.61
CA ARG A 293 -5.83 -4.80 -1.35
C ARG A 293 -5.57 -3.65 -2.32
N HIS A 294 -5.84 -3.88 -3.61
CA HIS A 294 -5.73 -2.85 -4.64
C HIS A 294 -6.68 -1.68 -4.35
N VAL A 295 -7.91 -1.98 -3.94
CA VAL A 295 -8.87 -0.96 -3.50
C VAL A 295 -8.36 -0.21 -2.28
N ALA A 296 -7.89 -0.91 -1.24
CA ALA A 296 -7.36 -0.26 -0.04
C ALA A 296 -6.16 0.65 -0.35
N ASN A 297 -5.33 0.29 -1.35
CA ASN A 297 -4.24 1.12 -1.83
C ASN A 297 -4.77 2.37 -2.57
N SER A 298 -5.74 2.24 -3.47
CA SER A 298 -6.38 3.40 -4.11
C SER A 298 -7.03 4.34 -3.09
N ILE A 299 -7.64 3.82 -2.02
CA ILE A 299 -8.21 4.63 -0.93
C ILE A 299 -7.10 5.37 -0.17
N ARG A 300 -5.95 4.72 0.08
CA ARG A 300 -4.81 5.38 0.71
C ARG A 300 -4.30 6.57 -0.11
N THR A 301 -4.38 6.48 -1.43
CA THR A 301 -3.86 7.50 -2.35
C THR A 301 -4.86 8.63 -2.60
N HIS A 302 -6.14 8.31 -2.78
CA HIS A 302 -7.17 9.24 -3.22
C HIS A 302 -8.17 9.63 -2.12
N GLY A 303 -8.08 9.01 -0.95
CA GLY A 303 -9.01 9.18 0.16
C GLY A 303 -10.24 8.27 0.08
N THR A 304 -11.02 8.23 1.16
CA THR A 304 -12.23 7.40 1.31
C THR A 304 -13.38 7.83 0.40
N GLY A 305 -13.39 9.09 -0.08
CA GLY A 305 -14.42 9.64 -0.97
C GLY A 305 -14.58 8.90 -2.31
N ILE A 306 -13.57 8.14 -2.75
CA ILE A 306 -13.69 7.30 -3.95
C ILE A 306 -14.76 6.21 -3.79
N THR A 307 -15.06 5.79 -2.56
CA THR A 307 -16.06 4.76 -2.26
C THR A 307 -17.45 5.22 -2.69
N HIS A 308 -17.91 6.37 -2.20
CA HIS A 308 -19.22 6.95 -2.56
C HIS A 308 -19.33 7.23 -4.06
N THR A 309 -18.27 7.77 -4.64
CA THR A 309 -18.22 8.07 -6.08
C THR A 309 -18.37 6.79 -6.90
N THR A 310 -17.67 5.73 -6.53
CA THR A 310 -17.74 4.43 -7.21
C THR A 310 -19.13 3.81 -7.13
N ILE A 311 -19.78 3.90 -5.97
CA ILE A 311 -21.15 3.40 -5.78
C ILE A 311 -22.14 4.17 -6.67
N ASN A 312 -21.98 5.49 -6.79
CA ASN A 312 -22.81 6.30 -7.68
C ASN A 312 -22.65 5.90 -9.16
N PHE A 313 -21.42 5.67 -9.62
CA PHE A 313 -21.18 5.17 -10.98
C PHE A 313 -21.77 3.77 -11.21
N ALA A 314 -21.65 2.88 -10.22
CA ALA A 314 -22.26 1.55 -10.28
C ALA A 314 -23.80 1.64 -10.34
N TYR A 315 -24.41 2.53 -9.55
CA TYR A 315 -25.85 2.79 -9.59
C TYR A 315 -26.31 3.25 -10.98
N GLN A 316 -25.63 4.25 -11.57
CA GLN A 316 -25.96 4.76 -12.91
C GLN A 316 -25.84 3.66 -13.97
N TYR A 317 -24.79 2.85 -13.88
CA TYR A 317 -24.60 1.71 -14.78
C TYR A 317 -25.70 0.66 -14.62
N LEU A 318 -26.05 0.28 -13.38
CA LEU A 318 -27.13 -0.67 -13.09
C LEU A 318 -28.47 -0.16 -13.63
N ALA A 319 -28.78 1.13 -13.47
CA ALA A 319 -30.01 1.72 -14.00
C ALA A 319 -30.14 1.54 -15.52
N GLN A 320 -29.05 1.74 -16.27
CA GLN A 320 -29.03 1.49 -17.72
C GLN A 320 -29.22 0.00 -18.05
N ARG A 321 -28.56 -0.89 -17.31
CA ARG A 321 -28.68 -2.35 -17.52
C ARG A 321 -30.06 -2.88 -17.18
N PHE A 322 -30.74 -2.28 -16.19
CA PHE A 322 -32.12 -2.62 -15.85
C PHE A 322 -33.12 -2.26 -16.95
N GLN A 323 -32.88 -1.19 -17.71
CA GLN A 323 -33.69 -0.88 -18.88
C GLN A 323 -33.58 -1.98 -19.94
N LEU A 324 -32.35 -2.44 -20.23
CA LEU A 324 -32.11 -3.56 -21.15
C LEU A 324 -32.74 -4.87 -20.64
N PHE A 325 -32.61 -5.14 -19.34
CA PHE A 325 -33.22 -6.30 -18.68
C PHE A 325 -34.75 -6.28 -18.85
N SER A 326 -35.38 -5.13 -18.61
CA SER A 326 -36.82 -4.97 -18.77
C SER A 326 -37.26 -5.09 -20.23
N GLN A 327 -36.50 -4.53 -21.17
CA GLN A 327 -36.78 -4.64 -22.61
C GLN A 327 -36.71 -6.09 -23.08
N PHE A 328 -35.71 -6.86 -22.62
CA PHE A 328 -35.57 -8.27 -22.98
C PHE A 328 -36.78 -9.10 -22.55
N LEU A 329 -37.27 -8.91 -21.33
CA LEU A 329 -38.45 -9.64 -20.83
C LEU A 329 -39.77 -9.13 -21.42
N PHE A 330 -39.78 -7.92 -22.00
CA PHE A 330 -40.96 -7.35 -22.65
C PHE A 330 -41.11 -7.83 -24.11
N ASP A 331 -40.04 -8.33 -24.73
CA ASP A 331 -40.07 -8.87 -26.09
C ASP A 331 -41.19 -9.90 -26.28
N ASP A 332 -41.95 -9.79 -27.38
CA ASP A 332 -43.16 -10.59 -27.59
C ASP A 332 -42.88 -12.09 -27.65
N HIS A 333 -41.73 -12.51 -28.19
CA HIS A 333 -41.37 -13.92 -28.26
C HIS A 333 -41.02 -14.47 -26.88
N ILE A 334 -40.24 -13.73 -26.09
CA ILE A 334 -39.85 -14.12 -24.73
C ILE A 334 -41.06 -14.07 -23.79
N ARG A 335 -41.81 -12.98 -23.79
CA ARG A 335 -43.00 -12.78 -22.95
C ARG A 335 -44.06 -13.85 -23.21
N SER A 336 -44.34 -14.18 -24.48
CA SER A 336 -45.31 -15.22 -24.81
C SER A 336 -44.85 -16.63 -24.40
N ALA A 337 -43.55 -16.91 -24.48
CA ALA A 337 -42.97 -18.17 -23.99
C ALA A 337 -43.07 -18.26 -22.46
N LEU A 338 -42.73 -17.20 -21.73
CA LEU A 338 -42.85 -17.15 -20.27
C LEU A 338 -44.31 -17.27 -19.80
N LEU A 339 -45.26 -16.67 -20.53
CA LEU A 339 -46.69 -16.81 -20.20
C LEU A 339 -47.18 -18.25 -20.36
N LYS A 340 -46.69 -18.99 -21.36
CA LYS A 340 -46.99 -20.41 -21.53
C LYS A 340 -46.42 -21.25 -20.39
N GLU A 341 -45.19 -20.95 -19.96
CA GLU A 341 -44.56 -21.60 -18.80
C GLU A 341 -45.31 -21.29 -17.51
N ALA A 342 -45.71 -20.04 -17.27
CA ALA A 342 -46.48 -19.63 -16.11
C ALA A 342 -47.82 -20.38 -16.00
N ARG A 343 -48.55 -20.51 -17.12
CA ARG A 343 -49.82 -21.25 -17.17
C ARG A 343 -49.63 -22.72 -16.83
N MET A 344 -48.54 -23.33 -17.29
CA MET A 344 -48.22 -24.73 -17.01
C MET A 344 -47.88 -24.93 -15.53
N VAL A 345 -46.95 -24.13 -14.98
CA VAL A 345 -46.56 -24.23 -13.56
C VAL A 345 -47.78 -24.06 -12.66
N ASN A 346 -48.65 -23.10 -12.97
CA ASN A 346 -49.89 -22.91 -12.24
C ASN A 346 -50.87 -24.09 -12.38
N ALA A 347 -51.01 -24.66 -13.57
CA ALA A 347 -51.88 -25.81 -13.81
C ALA A 347 -51.38 -27.07 -13.08
N GLU A 348 -50.08 -27.36 -13.14
CA GLU A 348 -49.48 -28.54 -12.51
C GLU A 348 -49.44 -28.40 -10.98
N THR A 349 -49.12 -27.21 -10.47
CA THR A 349 -49.17 -26.92 -9.03
C THR A 349 -50.60 -27.05 -8.50
N LYS A 350 -51.60 -26.56 -9.26
CA LYS A 350 -53.02 -26.69 -8.90
C LYS A 350 -53.49 -28.15 -8.95
N ALA A 351 -53.15 -28.90 -10.00
CA ALA A 351 -53.50 -30.31 -10.14
C ALA A 351 -52.91 -31.16 -9.00
N LYS A 352 -51.64 -30.93 -8.62
CA LYS A 352 -51.01 -31.59 -7.47
C LYS A 352 -51.65 -31.17 -6.14
N SER A 353 -51.94 -29.88 -5.95
CA SER A 353 -52.66 -29.39 -4.76
C SER A 353 -54.05 -30.04 -4.61
N ASP A 354 -54.79 -30.16 -5.71
CA ASP A 354 -56.13 -30.76 -5.70
C ASP A 354 -56.08 -32.28 -5.46
N THR A 355 -55.04 -32.97 -5.96
CA THR A 355 -54.78 -34.39 -5.67
C THR A 355 -54.44 -34.61 -4.20
N ILE A 356 -53.60 -33.76 -3.60
CA ILE A 356 -53.25 -33.82 -2.18
C ILE A 356 -54.47 -33.57 -1.29
N LYS A 357 -55.36 -32.63 -1.65
CA LYS A 357 -56.62 -32.40 -0.93
C LYS A 357 -57.54 -33.62 -0.99
N LEU A 358 -57.61 -34.30 -2.12
CA LEU A 358 -58.40 -35.53 -2.31
C LEU A 358 -57.87 -36.68 -1.43
N ILE A 359 -56.55 -36.91 -1.42
CA ILE A 359 -55.91 -37.97 -0.61
C ILE A 359 -56.05 -37.68 0.90
N THR A 360 -55.90 -36.41 1.31
CA THR A 360 -56.06 -35.98 2.71
C THR A 360 -57.50 -36.20 3.21
N LYS A 361 -58.49 -36.03 2.33
CA LYS A 361 -59.92 -36.20 2.65
C LYS A 361 -60.34 -37.68 2.77
N GLN A 362 -59.59 -38.61 2.16
CA GLN A 362 -59.87 -40.05 2.18
C GLN A 362 -59.11 -40.81 3.28
N SER A 363 -57.93 -40.33 3.71
CA SER A 363 -57.03 -41.10 4.59
C SER A 363 -56.96 -40.59 6.05
N GLY A 364 -57.40 -39.36 6.34
CA GLY A 364 -57.37 -38.80 7.71
C GLY A 364 -55.97 -38.56 8.31
N TYR A 365 -54.90 -38.98 7.64
CA TYR A 365 -53.51 -38.81 8.06
C TYR A 365 -52.75 -37.91 7.06
N ARG A 366 -52.04 -36.89 7.57
CA ARG A 366 -51.11 -36.08 6.76
C ARG A 366 -49.81 -36.88 6.58
N ALA A 367 -49.75 -37.72 5.56
CA ALA A 367 -48.48 -38.26 5.10
C ALA A 367 -47.83 -37.24 4.16
N SER A 368 -47.04 -36.29 4.70
CA SER A 368 -46.17 -35.47 3.87
C SER A 368 -44.89 -36.25 3.57
N THR A 369 -44.94 -37.15 2.61
CA THR A 369 -43.72 -37.73 2.02
C THR A 369 -43.10 -36.73 1.05
N VAL A 370 -41.77 -36.67 1.04
CA VAL A 370 -40.94 -35.66 0.35
C VAL A 370 -41.13 -35.69 -1.19
N ASP A 371 -41.74 -36.73 -1.74
CA ASP A 371 -41.95 -36.96 -3.19
C ASP A 371 -43.16 -36.23 -3.80
N ASP A 372 -43.96 -35.50 -3.02
CA ASP A 372 -45.19 -34.83 -3.50
C ASP A 372 -45.00 -33.38 -3.99
N LYS A 373 -43.76 -32.89 -4.03
CA LYS A 373 -43.48 -31.50 -4.44
C LYS A 373 -43.57 -31.35 -5.97
N PHE A 374 -43.95 -30.14 -6.43
CA PHE A 374 -43.84 -29.80 -7.85
C PHE A 374 -42.36 -29.70 -8.22
N GLU A 375 -41.95 -30.26 -9.35
CA GLU A 375 -40.58 -30.18 -9.83
C GLU A 375 -40.62 -29.75 -11.28
N TYR A 376 -39.91 -28.67 -11.59
CA TYR A 376 -39.89 -28.12 -12.94
C TYR A 376 -39.20 -29.11 -13.92
N PRO A 377 -39.85 -29.55 -15.01
CA PRO A 377 -39.28 -30.54 -15.91
C PRO A 377 -38.04 -30.03 -16.67
N VAL A 378 -36.93 -30.75 -16.59
CA VAL A 378 -35.65 -30.38 -17.24
C VAL A 378 -35.75 -30.34 -18.76
N GLU A 379 -36.49 -31.27 -19.37
CA GLU A 379 -36.68 -31.32 -20.82
C GLU A 379 -37.35 -30.05 -21.35
N ARG A 380 -38.17 -29.38 -20.54
CA ARG A 380 -38.77 -28.10 -20.91
C ARG A 380 -37.78 -26.95 -20.86
N ALA A 381 -36.92 -26.87 -19.85
CA ALA A 381 -35.85 -25.88 -19.82
C ALA A 381 -34.96 -25.99 -21.08
N ILE A 382 -34.60 -27.22 -21.46
CA ILE A 382 -33.80 -27.49 -22.67
C ILE A 382 -34.55 -27.06 -23.94
N ARG A 383 -35.84 -27.38 -24.06
CA ARG A 383 -36.67 -26.95 -25.19
C ARG A 383 -36.78 -25.43 -25.26
N PHE A 384 -36.99 -24.77 -24.12
CA PHE A 384 -37.03 -23.31 -24.04
C PHE A 384 -35.73 -22.69 -24.55
N VAL A 385 -34.56 -23.18 -24.11
CA VAL A 385 -33.25 -22.74 -24.62
C VAL A 385 -33.14 -22.95 -26.13
N SER A 386 -33.55 -24.13 -26.64
CA SER A 386 -33.53 -24.44 -28.07
C SER A 386 -34.42 -23.51 -28.88
N ASP A 387 -35.62 -23.21 -28.40
CA ASP A 387 -36.59 -22.35 -29.09
C ASP A 387 -36.13 -20.89 -29.09
N VAL A 388 -35.55 -20.40 -27.99
CA VAL A 388 -34.97 -19.05 -27.94
C VAL A 388 -33.74 -18.93 -28.84
N ARG A 389 -32.90 -19.97 -28.97
CA ARG A 389 -31.77 -19.98 -29.90
C ARG A 389 -32.21 -19.89 -31.38
N LYS A 390 -33.41 -20.35 -31.72
CA LYS A 390 -33.96 -20.27 -33.09
C LYS A 390 -34.44 -18.86 -33.48
N LEU A 391 -34.61 -17.94 -32.52
CA LEU A 391 -35.08 -16.57 -32.78
C LEU A 391 -34.05 -15.71 -33.52
N GLY A 392 -32.78 -16.14 -33.59
CA GLY A 392 -31.72 -15.48 -34.34
C GLY A 392 -30.44 -15.32 -33.52
N LEU A 393 -29.37 -14.93 -34.22
CA LEU A 393 -28.07 -14.60 -33.63
C LEU A 393 -27.83 -13.10 -33.71
N SER A 394 -27.14 -12.57 -32.70
CA SER A 394 -26.55 -11.21 -32.72
C SER A 394 -25.59 -11.06 -33.90
N PRO A 395 -25.27 -9.82 -34.33
CA PRO A 395 -24.07 -9.54 -35.12
C PRO A 395 -22.79 -10.18 -34.56
N ASP A 396 -22.68 -10.34 -33.23
CA ASP A 396 -21.53 -10.99 -32.56
C ASP A 396 -21.61 -12.53 -32.52
N GLY A 397 -22.61 -13.15 -33.16
CA GLY A 397 -22.81 -14.60 -33.18
C GLY A 397 -23.40 -15.21 -31.90
N LEU A 398 -23.78 -14.37 -30.92
CA LEU A 398 -24.40 -14.81 -29.66
C LEU A 398 -25.91 -14.97 -29.80
N SER A 399 -26.46 -16.04 -29.22
CA SER A 399 -27.91 -16.23 -29.14
C SER A 399 -28.55 -15.22 -28.17
N PHE A 400 -29.86 -14.97 -28.32
CA PHE A 400 -30.59 -14.06 -27.42
C PHE A 400 -30.47 -14.48 -25.94
N ILE A 401 -30.48 -15.78 -25.63
CA ILE A 401 -30.32 -16.27 -24.26
C ILE A 401 -28.89 -16.05 -23.73
N ASP A 402 -27.87 -16.13 -24.59
CA ASP A 402 -26.48 -15.86 -24.21
C ASP A 402 -26.23 -14.37 -23.94
N GLN A 403 -26.86 -13.49 -24.72
CA GLN A 403 -26.83 -12.05 -24.47
C GLN A 403 -27.47 -11.73 -23.12
N PHE A 404 -28.63 -12.35 -22.81
CA PHE A 404 -29.29 -12.15 -21.54
C PHE A 404 -28.47 -12.69 -20.36
N ARG A 405 -27.81 -13.85 -20.52
CA ARG A 405 -26.86 -14.37 -19.53
C ARG A 405 -25.73 -13.37 -19.28
N THR A 406 -25.13 -12.83 -20.35
CA THR A 406 -24.04 -11.84 -20.25
C THR A 406 -24.51 -10.58 -19.52
N LEU A 407 -25.73 -10.10 -19.80
CA LEU A 407 -26.35 -8.97 -19.10
C LEU A 407 -26.50 -9.25 -17.59
N VAL A 408 -27.00 -10.44 -17.22
CA VAL A 408 -27.14 -10.83 -15.81
C VAL A 408 -25.78 -10.94 -15.13
N THR A 409 -24.77 -11.49 -15.80
CA THR A 409 -23.39 -11.54 -15.31
C THR A 409 -22.81 -10.13 -15.10
N GLU A 410 -23.00 -9.21 -16.03
CA GLU A 410 -22.52 -7.82 -15.92
C GLU A 410 -23.18 -7.06 -14.76
N ILE A 411 -24.49 -7.26 -14.55
CA ILE A 411 -25.21 -6.74 -13.38
C ILE A 411 -24.56 -7.26 -12.09
N GLY A 412 -24.32 -8.57 -12.01
CA GLY A 412 -23.67 -9.16 -10.84
C GLY A 412 -22.22 -8.72 -10.66
N ASN A 413 -21.45 -8.56 -11.73
CA ASN A 413 -20.09 -8.02 -11.67
C ASN A 413 -20.08 -6.58 -11.14
N ALA A 414 -21.04 -5.73 -11.53
CA ALA A 414 -21.16 -4.39 -10.98
C ALA A 414 -21.44 -4.40 -9.46
N LEU A 415 -22.25 -5.34 -8.99
CA LEU A 415 -22.51 -5.55 -7.55
C LEU A 415 -21.28 -6.09 -6.82
N GLY A 416 -20.58 -7.06 -7.43
CA GLY A 416 -19.30 -7.56 -6.92
C GLY A 416 -18.26 -6.44 -6.76
N PHE A 417 -18.27 -5.47 -7.68
CA PHE A 417 -17.41 -4.29 -7.63
C PHE A 417 -17.76 -3.37 -6.45
N VAL A 418 -19.04 -3.05 -6.27
CA VAL A 418 -19.52 -2.27 -5.11
C VAL A 418 -19.09 -2.93 -3.80
N ARG A 419 -19.25 -4.26 -3.67
CA ARG A 419 -18.82 -4.99 -2.48
C ARG A 419 -17.30 -4.95 -2.30
N MET A 420 -16.54 -5.18 -3.36
CA MET A 420 -15.08 -5.15 -3.28
C MET A 420 -14.58 -3.78 -2.80
N VAL A 421 -15.21 -2.70 -3.27
CA VAL A 421 -14.88 -1.35 -2.84
C VAL A 421 -15.19 -1.15 -1.35
N ARG A 422 -16.37 -1.57 -0.89
CA ARG A 422 -16.75 -1.58 0.54
C ARG A 422 -15.76 -2.38 1.40
N LEU A 423 -15.38 -3.58 0.95
CA LEU A 423 -14.43 -4.42 1.65
C LEU A 423 -13.02 -3.82 1.67
N GLY A 424 -12.60 -3.16 0.58
CA GLY A 424 -11.35 -2.41 0.53
C GLY A 424 -11.34 -1.22 1.48
N ALA A 425 -12.45 -0.50 1.60
CA ALA A 425 -12.62 0.58 2.57
C ALA A 425 -12.56 0.07 4.02
N MET A 426 -13.22 -1.05 4.31
CA MET A 426 -13.16 -1.71 5.61
C MET A 426 -11.75 -2.20 5.93
N HIS A 427 -11.05 -2.79 4.95
CA HIS A 427 -9.67 -3.26 5.10
C HIS A 427 -8.70 -2.09 5.34
N TYR A 428 -8.87 -0.97 4.62
CA TYR A 428 -8.13 0.26 4.87
C TYR A 428 -8.37 0.78 6.30
N SER A 429 -9.63 0.93 6.69
CA SER A 429 -10.03 1.46 8.00
C SER A 429 -9.52 0.57 9.14
N THR A 430 -9.63 -0.75 9.01
CA THR A 430 -9.11 -1.71 9.99
C THR A 430 -7.59 -1.60 10.14
N ASN A 431 -6.87 -1.40 9.03
CA ASN A 431 -5.42 -1.27 9.08
C ASN A 431 -4.97 0.06 9.68
N ALA A 432 -5.72 1.15 9.46
CA ALA A 432 -5.49 2.44 10.09
C ALA A 432 -5.87 2.43 11.59
N ALA A 433 -6.95 1.73 11.96
CA ALA A 433 -7.40 1.61 13.35
C ALA A 433 -6.39 0.91 14.28
N LYS A 434 -5.44 0.10 13.75
CA LYS A 434 -4.37 -0.53 14.53
C LYS A 434 -3.49 0.48 15.28
N PHE A 435 -3.43 1.72 14.79
CA PHE A 435 -2.62 2.79 15.37
C PHE A 435 -3.40 3.63 16.38
N VAL A 436 -4.70 3.35 16.58
CA VAL A 436 -5.54 4.05 17.54
C VAL A 436 -5.47 3.31 18.89
N PRO A 437 -4.99 3.94 19.97
CA PRO A 437 -4.91 3.30 21.28
C PRO A 437 -6.29 2.86 21.78
N SER A 438 -6.43 1.60 22.17
CA SER A 438 -7.70 0.99 22.60
C SER A 438 -8.31 1.65 23.85
N SER A 439 -7.49 2.26 24.70
CA SER A 439 -7.94 3.02 25.89
C SER A 439 -8.48 4.42 25.56
N GLU A 440 -8.20 4.95 24.36
CA GLU A 440 -8.54 6.33 23.93
C GLU A 440 -9.68 6.38 22.91
N ALA A 441 -10.17 5.24 22.41
CA ALA A 441 -11.37 5.18 21.56
C ALA A 441 -12.63 5.77 22.25
N LYS A 442 -12.58 5.98 23.58
CA LYS A 442 -13.61 6.69 24.37
C LYS A 442 -13.43 8.21 24.44
N LEU A 443 -12.22 8.75 24.20
CA LEU A 443 -11.93 10.19 24.24
C LEU A 443 -12.57 10.96 23.08
N ALA A 444 -12.84 10.30 21.96
CA ALA A 444 -13.19 10.95 20.71
C ALA A 444 -14.68 11.27 20.51
N ARG A 445 -15.61 10.88 21.40
CA ARG A 445 -17.04 11.02 21.06
C ARG A 445 -17.71 12.32 21.50
N ASN A 446 -17.25 13.02 22.54
CA ASN A 446 -18.03 14.14 23.11
C ASN A 446 -17.26 15.15 23.99
N GLN A 447 -15.92 15.27 23.89
CA GLN A 447 -15.23 16.32 24.65
C GLN A 447 -15.19 17.62 23.85
N SER A 448 -15.88 18.65 24.33
CA SER A 448 -15.67 20.02 23.87
C SER A 448 -14.21 20.39 24.11
N PHE A 449 -13.44 20.65 23.05
CA PHE A 449 -12.05 21.13 23.13
C PHE A 449 -11.96 22.61 23.60
N GLU A 450 -12.81 22.98 24.55
CA GLU A 450 -12.81 24.24 25.33
C GLU A 450 -11.75 24.14 26.44
N ALA A 451 -10.58 23.56 26.15
CA ALA A 451 -9.45 23.62 27.06
C ALA A 451 -8.79 24.98 26.89
N ASP A 452 -8.84 25.81 27.94
CA ASP A 452 -8.18 27.11 27.97
C ASP A 452 -6.70 26.99 27.62
N GLY A 453 -6.24 27.80 26.66
CA GLY A 453 -4.82 27.90 26.27
C GLY A 453 -4.41 27.18 24.97
N LEU A 454 -5.31 26.48 24.26
CA LEU A 454 -4.99 25.87 22.96
C LEU A 454 -5.08 26.90 21.81
N SER A 455 -4.08 26.87 20.92
CA SER A 455 -4.10 27.67 19.69
C SER A 455 -5.24 27.26 18.76
N GLU A 456 -5.73 28.18 17.92
CA GLU A 456 -6.75 27.87 16.91
C GLU A 456 -6.29 26.79 15.92
N GLN A 457 -5.00 26.74 15.59
CA GLN A 457 -4.43 25.69 14.75
C GLN A 457 -4.53 24.32 15.43
N THR A 458 -4.27 24.25 16.73
CA THR A 458 -4.38 23.01 17.52
C THR A 458 -5.84 22.55 17.60
N LYS A 459 -6.78 23.48 17.84
CA LYS A 459 -8.22 23.16 17.84
C LYS A 459 -8.69 22.62 16.50
N LYS A 460 -8.23 23.22 15.39
CA LYS A 460 -8.54 22.74 14.03
C LYS A 460 -7.95 21.35 13.76
N ALA A 461 -6.71 21.11 14.17
CA ALA A 461 -6.07 19.80 14.04
C ALA A 461 -6.79 18.72 14.85
N LEU A 462 -7.22 19.03 16.08
CA LEU A 462 -7.99 18.13 16.94
C LEU A 462 -9.36 17.80 16.33
N LYS A 463 -10.08 18.80 15.80
CA LYS A 463 -11.35 18.56 15.08
C LYS A 463 -11.16 17.64 13.88
N ASN A 464 -10.10 17.85 13.09
CA ASN A 464 -9.80 16.98 11.95
C ASN A 464 -9.48 15.55 12.40
N LEU A 465 -8.69 15.39 13.47
CA LEU A 465 -8.37 14.08 14.04
C LEU A 465 -9.63 13.36 14.55
N GLN A 466 -10.53 14.07 15.24
CA GLN A 466 -11.79 13.52 15.70
C GLN A 466 -12.65 13.03 14.52
N SER A 467 -12.79 13.87 13.48
CA SER A 467 -13.53 13.50 12.27
C SER A 467 -12.95 12.25 11.59
N GLU A 468 -11.62 12.12 11.56
CA GLU A 468 -10.96 10.95 10.98
C GLU A 468 -11.16 9.69 11.85
N LEU A 469 -11.07 9.82 13.18
CA LEU A 469 -11.33 8.71 14.10
C LEU A 469 -12.79 8.23 14.03
N GLU A 470 -13.73 9.15 13.89
CA GLU A 470 -15.14 8.83 13.65
C GLU A 470 -15.31 8.09 12.31
N ALA A 471 -14.72 8.59 11.23
CA ALA A 471 -14.74 7.94 9.91
C ALA A 471 -14.10 6.54 9.92
N LEU A 472 -13.01 6.35 10.67
CA LEU A 472 -12.37 5.04 10.86
C LEU A 472 -13.26 4.08 11.64
N SER A 473 -14.01 4.58 12.64
CA SER A 473 -14.93 3.77 13.44
C SER A 473 -16.14 3.28 12.66
N THR A 474 -16.59 4.03 11.64
CA THR A 474 -17.68 3.63 10.74
C THR A 474 -17.20 2.85 9.52
N GLY A 475 -15.91 2.50 9.47
CA GLY A 475 -15.32 1.68 8.39
C GLY A 475 -15.18 2.40 7.05
N GLY A 476 -15.23 3.74 7.04
CA GLY A 476 -15.15 4.56 5.83
C GLY A 476 -16.39 4.50 4.93
N THR A 477 -17.53 3.97 5.42
CA THR A 477 -18.78 3.87 4.66
C THR A 477 -19.99 4.52 5.33
N ASP A 478 -19.80 5.43 6.29
CA ASP A 478 -20.86 6.08 7.09
C ASP A 478 -21.86 5.11 7.74
N GLY A 479 -21.52 3.81 7.86
CA GLY A 479 -22.46 2.77 8.27
C GLY A 479 -23.58 2.46 7.27
N THR A 480 -23.56 3.03 6.07
CA THR A 480 -24.59 2.83 5.04
C THR A 480 -24.49 1.43 4.43
N ASP A 481 -25.56 0.64 4.53
CA ASP A 481 -25.64 -0.61 3.77
C ASP A 481 -26.09 -0.32 2.33
N TYR A 482 -25.11 -0.02 1.48
CA TYR A 482 -25.37 0.36 0.09
C TYR A 482 -26.17 -0.67 -0.70
N PHE A 483 -26.10 -1.95 -0.34
CA PHE A 483 -26.90 -2.97 -0.99
C PHE A 483 -28.37 -2.86 -0.63
N GLU A 484 -28.71 -2.57 0.62
CA GLU A 484 -30.08 -2.30 1.04
C GLU A 484 -30.65 -1.08 0.29
N VAL A 485 -29.83 -0.01 0.16
CA VAL A 485 -30.20 1.18 -0.62
C VAL A 485 -30.41 0.84 -2.10
N LEU A 486 -29.49 0.11 -2.73
CA LEU A 486 -29.63 -0.30 -4.13
C LEU A 486 -30.88 -1.18 -4.34
N VAL A 487 -31.10 -2.18 -3.48
CA VAL A 487 -32.28 -3.05 -3.56
C VAL A 487 -33.56 -2.25 -3.38
N SER A 488 -33.66 -1.37 -2.37
CA SER A 488 -34.87 -0.59 -2.09
C SER A 488 -35.23 0.39 -3.20
N VAL A 489 -34.23 1.11 -3.75
CA VAL A 489 -34.42 2.06 -4.86
C VAL A 489 -34.91 1.34 -6.11
N PHE A 490 -34.24 0.27 -6.53
CA PHE A 490 -34.63 -0.47 -7.74
C PHE A 490 -35.91 -1.30 -7.55
N SER A 491 -36.21 -1.78 -6.34
CA SER A 491 -37.47 -2.48 -6.05
C SER A 491 -38.67 -1.56 -6.26
N THR A 492 -38.56 -0.31 -5.79
CA THR A 492 -39.63 0.69 -5.94
C THR A 492 -39.91 0.98 -7.41
N GLU A 493 -38.85 1.11 -8.22
CA GLU A 493 -38.95 1.43 -9.63
C GLU A 493 -39.44 0.23 -10.47
N LEU A 494 -38.95 -0.99 -10.21
CA LEU A 494 -39.21 -2.16 -11.05
C LEU A 494 -40.51 -2.90 -10.71
N ARG A 495 -41.05 -2.79 -9.49
CA ARG A 495 -42.31 -3.45 -9.07
C ARG A 495 -43.58 -2.65 -9.41
N ASN A 496 -43.48 -1.67 -10.30
CA ASN A 496 -44.64 -0.89 -10.72
C ASN A 496 -45.57 -1.73 -11.62
N LYS A 497 -46.89 -1.47 -11.59
CA LYS A 497 -47.89 -2.16 -12.42
C LYS A 497 -47.63 -2.04 -13.92
N ALA A 498 -46.90 -1.02 -14.35
CA ALA A 498 -46.47 -0.89 -15.75
C ALA A 498 -45.48 -1.98 -16.19
N ARG A 499 -44.89 -2.75 -15.25
CA ARG A 499 -43.84 -3.75 -15.49
C ARG A 499 -44.23 -5.15 -14.98
N GLU A 500 -45.52 -5.51 -15.08
CA GLU A 500 -46.04 -6.85 -14.72
C GLU A 500 -45.32 -7.99 -15.46
N HIS A 501 -44.73 -7.74 -16.64
CA HIS A 501 -43.95 -8.74 -17.37
C HIS A 501 -42.72 -9.23 -16.61
N LEU A 502 -42.23 -8.47 -15.64
CA LEU A 502 -41.09 -8.85 -14.79
C LEU A 502 -41.46 -9.91 -13.75
N ASP A 503 -42.74 -10.07 -13.40
CA ASP A 503 -43.21 -11.06 -12.41
C ASP A 503 -42.90 -12.50 -12.83
N SER A 504 -42.72 -12.72 -14.14
CA SER A 504 -42.40 -14.03 -14.73
C SER A 504 -40.90 -14.32 -14.83
N PHE A 505 -40.02 -13.44 -14.31
CA PHE A 505 -38.56 -13.63 -14.42
C PHE A 505 -38.07 -14.96 -13.81
N HIS A 506 -38.57 -15.36 -12.64
CA HIS A 506 -38.20 -16.64 -12.01
C HIS A 506 -38.40 -17.88 -12.91
N LEU A 507 -39.30 -17.81 -13.90
CA LEU A 507 -39.58 -18.91 -14.84
C LEU A 507 -38.53 -19.05 -15.94
N ILE A 508 -37.73 -18.00 -16.23
CA ILE A 508 -36.63 -18.08 -17.19
C ILE A 508 -35.37 -18.70 -16.59
N LEU A 509 -35.25 -18.68 -15.25
CA LEU A 509 -34.05 -19.10 -14.54
C LEU A 509 -33.65 -20.56 -14.78
N PRO A 510 -34.57 -21.55 -14.85
CA PRO A 510 -34.22 -22.91 -15.25
C PRO A 510 -33.48 -22.98 -16.59
N ALA A 511 -34.00 -22.29 -17.61
CA ALA A 511 -33.37 -22.21 -18.93
C ALA A 511 -32.03 -21.45 -18.90
N LEU A 512 -31.97 -20.34 -18.14
CA LEU A 512 -30.78 -19.50 -18.05
C LEU A 512 -29.62 -20.19 -17.31
N THR A 513 -29.93 -20.89 -16.21
CA THR A 513 -28.95 -21.67 -15.44
C THR A 513 -28.45 -22.88 -16.23
N TRP A 514 -29.30 -23.52 -17.01
CA TRP A 514 -28.89 -24.56 -17.97
C TRP A 514 -27.93 -24.01 -19.02
N SER A 515 -28.29 -22.90 -19.66
CA SER A 515 -27.43 -22.25 -20.65
C SER A 515 -26.10 -21.77 -20.05
N ALA A 516 -26.07 -21.35 -18.80
CA ALA A 516 -24.85 -20.96 -18.09
C ALA A 516 -23.93 -22.16 -17.83
N ALA A 517 -24.47 -23.28 -17.35
CA ALA A 517 -23.70 -24.51 -17.14
C ALA A 517 -23.10 -25.04 -18.44
N GLU A 518 -23.88 -25.07 -19.54
CA GLU A 518 -23.36 -25.45 -20.87
C GLU A 518 -22.20 -24.55 -21.30
N ALA A 519 -22.32 -23.23 -21.10
CA ALA A 519 -21.30 -22.28 -21.51
C ALA A 519 -20.01 -22.41 -20.69
N ILE A 520 -20.11 -22.67 -19.38
CA ILE A 520 -18.93 -22.88 -18.52
C ILE A 520 -18.22 -24.18 -18.93
N VAL A 521 -18.93 -25.30 -19.09
CA VAL A 521 -18.34 -26.57 -19.55
C VAL A 521 -17.68 -26.40 -20.92
N ALA A 522 -18.35 -25.73 -21.87
CA ALA A 522 -17.76 -25.43 -23.18
C ALA A 522 -16.50 -24.57 -23.08
N SER A 523 -16.45 -23.62 -22.13
CA SER A 523 -15.28 -22.79 -21.89
C SER A 523 -14.13 -23.54 -21.20
N GLN A 524 -14.43 -24.57 -20.42
CA GLN A 524 -13.43 -25.44 -19.79
C GLN A 524 -12.81 -26.40 -20.80
N ASP A 525 -13.60 -26.94 -21.74
CA ASP A 525 -13.10 -27.79 -22.83
C ASP A 525 -12.10 -27.06 -23.74
N THR A 526 -12.23 -25.73 -23.87
CA THR A 526 -11.32 -24.90 -24.67
C THR A 526 -10.08 -24.43 -23.91
N LEU A 527 -10.02 -24.54 -22.57
CA LEU A 527 -8.82 -24.21 -21.77
C LEU A 527 -7.61 -25.06 -22.15
N PHE A 528 -7.83 -26.32 -22.55
CA PHE A 528 -6.78 -27.27 -22.87
C PHE A 528 -6.35 -27.24 -24.34
N ARG A 529 -7.06 -26.53 -25.22
CA ARG A 529 -6.74 -26.41 -26.65
C ARG A 529 -5.87 -25.16 -26.90
N ARG A 530 -4.78 -25.29 -27.65
CA ARG A 530 -3.94 -24.14 -28.06
C ARG A 530 -4.51 -23.50 -29.34
N GLY A 531 -4.94 -22.23 -29.32
CA GLY A 531 -5.41 -21.51 -30.52
C GLY A 531 -6.41 -20.38 -30.23
N LYS A 532 -7.05 -19.81 -31.27
CA LYS A 532 -8.10 -18.75 -31.11
C LYS A 532 -9.27 -19.19 -30.22
N GLU A 533 -9.58 -20.49 -30.17
CA GLU A 533 -10.64 -21.06 -29.31
C GLU A 533 -10.33 -20.97 -27.81
N SER A 534 -9.06 -20.88 -27.40
CA SER A 534 -8.67 -20.74 -25.99
C SER A 534 -9.01 -19.36 -25.42
N GLN A 535 -9.28 -18.37 -26.29
CA GLN A 535 -9.56 -16.99 -25.91
C GLN A 535 -10.96 -16.81 -25.30
N MET A 536 -11.86 -17.78 -25.41
CA MET A 536 -13.20 -17.73 -24.80
C MET A 536 -13.27 -18.38 -23.42
N SER A 537 -12.13 -18.84 -22.89
CA SER A 537 -12.10 -19.55 -21.61
C SER A 537 -12.34 -18.62 -20.41
N SER A 538 -13.17 -19.07 -19.49
CA SER A 538 -13.45 -18.39 -18.22
C SER A 538 -13.44 -19.41 -17.10
N PHE A 539 -12.60 -19.19 -16.08
CA PHE A 539 -12.46 -20.14 -14.96
C PHE A 539 -13.54 -19.96 -13.88
N THR A 540 -14.11 -18.74 -13.76
CA THR A 540 -15.17 -18.42 -12.80
C THR A 540 -16.18 -17.45 -13.40
N ASP A 541 -17.46 -17.61 -13.07
CA ASP A 541 -18.57 -16.72 -13.46
C ASP A 541 -19.55 -16.54 -12.29
N ASP A 542 -19.04 -16.18 -11.11
CA ASP A 542 -19.90 -15.94 -9.93
C ASP A 542 -20.72 -14.65 -10.07
N GLY A 543 -20.32 -13.77 -10.98
CA GLY A 543 -21.11 -12.60 -11.39
C GLY A 543 -22.51 -13.00 -11.85
N PHE A 544 -22.66 -14.08 -12.62
CA PHE A 544 -23.97 -14.59 -13.01
C PHE A 544 -24.85 -14.95 -11.82
N SER A 545 -24.29 -15.70 -10.85
CA SER A 545 -25.02 -16.11 -9.64
C SER A 545 -25.45 -14.92 -8.80
N LEU A 546 -24.55 -13.95 -8.62
CA LEU A 546 -24.84 -12.73 -7.88
C LEU A 546 -25.91 -11.88 -8.57
N GLY A 547 -25.87 -11.80 -9.90
CA GLY A 547 -26.88 -11.13 -10.72
C GLY A 547 -28.27 -11.75 -10.55
N ILE A 548 -28.39 -13.08 -10.64
CA ILE A 548 -29.68 -13.78 -10.43
C ILE A 548 -30.25 -13.45 -9.05
N VAL A 549 -29.45 -13.63 -8.00
CA VAL A 549 -29.93 -13.43 -6.63
C VAL A 549 -30.36 -11.99 -6.40
N TYR A 550 -29.60 -11.03 -6.91
CA TYR A 550 -29.96 -9.62 -6.80
C TYR A 550 -31.27 -9.32 -7.53
N LEU A 551 -31.43 -9.79 -8.76
CA LEU A 551 -32.67 -9.62 -9.52
C LEU A 551 -33.89 -10.26 -8.82
N LEU A 552 -33.72 -11.46 -8.26
CA LEU A 552 -34.75 -12.11 -7.44
C LEU A 552 -35.10 -11.31 -6.18
N SER A 553 -34.11 -10.64 -5.57
CA SER A 553 -34.31 -9.79 -4.40
C SER A 553 -35.06 -8.50 -4.76
N VAL A 554 -34.65 -7.85 -5.84
CA VAL A 554 -35.28 -6.63 -6.36
C VAL A 554 -36.71 -6.88 -6.83
N LEU A 555 -37.01 -8.06 -7.38
CA LEU A 555 -38.38 -8.42 -7.82
C LEU A 555 -39.21 -9.18 -6.78
N ASN A 556 -38.63 -9.53 -5.62
CA ASN A 556 -39.25 -10.37 -4.58
C ASN A 556 -39.75 -11.74 -5.09
N GLN A 557 -38.91 -12.47 -5.83
CA GLN A 557 -39.27 -13.74 -6.48
C GLN A 557 -38.53 -14.96 -5.93
N HIS A 558 -37.81 -14.84 -4.81
CA HIS A 558 -37.06 -15.96 -4.22
C HIS A 558 -37.94 -17.18 -3.92
N GLN A 559 -39.08 -16.96 -3.27
CA GLN A 559 -40.01 -18.05 -2.92
C GLN A 559 -40.60 -18.71 -4.16
N ALA A 560 -40.92 -17.91 -5.20
CA ALA A 560 -41.45 -18.41 -6.46
C ALA A 560 -40.42 -19.27 -7.20
N PHE A 561 -39.14 -18.89 -7.18
CA PHE A 561 -38.06 -19.69 -7.75
C PHE A 561 -37.81 -20.98 -6.94
N ASP A 562 -37.80 -20.91 -5.61
CA ASP A 562 -37.61 -22.08 -4.74
C ASP A 562 -38.74 -23.11 -4.89
N ALA A 563 -39.97 -22.66 -5.16
CA ALA A 563 -41.13 -23.51 -5.42
C ALA A 563 -41.01 -24.35 -6.72
N LEU A 564 -40.10 -23.99 -7.63
CA LEU A 564 -39.85 -24.78 -8.85
C LEU A 564 -39.04 -26.05 -8.58
N HIS A 565 -38.35 -26.15 -7.43
CA HIS A 565 -37.48 -27.28 -7.07
C HIS A 565 -36.51 -27.66 -8.22
N TRP A 566 -35.99 -26.64 -8.91
CA TRP A 566 -35.24 -26.79 -10.16
C TRP A 566 -33.97 -27.62 -10.00
N PHE A 567 -33.19 -27.36 -8.95
CA PHE A 567 -31.93 -28.07 -8.71
C PHE A 567 -32.15 -29.54 -8.33
N GLU A 568 -33.22 -29.83 -7.58
CA GLU A 568 -33.60 -31.21 -7.24
C GLU A 568 -34.04 -31.98 -8.51
N SER A 569 -34.83 -31.34 -9.38
CA SER A 569 -35.22 -31.87 -10.69
C SER A 569 -34.01 -32.12 -11.60
N ALA A 570 -33.07 -31.17 -11.66
CA ALA A 570 -31.83 -31.30 -12.42
C ALA A 570 -30.96 -32.47 -11.93
N SER A 571 -30.76 -32.61 -10.62
CA SER A 571 -30.01 -33.75 -10.05
C SER A 571 -30.64 -35.10 -10.40
N ARG A 572 -31.98 -35.22 -10.30
CA ARG A 572 -32.69 -36.46 -10.69
C ARG A 572 -32.56 -36.73 -12.18
N HIS A 573 -32.64 -35.70 -13.02
CA HIS A 573 -32.44 -35.84 -14.46
C HIS A 573 -31.04 -36.39 -14.79
N PHE A 574 -29.99 -35.85 -14.19
CA PHE A 574 -28.62 -36.38 -14.36
C PHE A 574 -28.47 -37.83 -13.90
N ASP A 575 -29.08 -38.21 -12.77
CA ASP A 575 -29.08 -39.59 -12.31
C ASP A 575 -29.83 -40.53 -13.26
N THR A 576 -30.97 -40.09 -13.81
CA THR A 576 -31.71 -40.88 -14.80
C THR A 576 -30.95 -41.02 -16.12
N GLU A 577 -30.29 -39.96 -16.61
CA GLU A 577 -29.46 -40.01 -17.82
C GLU A 577 -28.21 -40.87 -17.61
N ARG A 578 -27.61 -40.83 -16.42
CA ARG A 578 -26.50 -41.71 -16.02
C ARG A 578 -26.93 -43.17 -16.00
N LYS A 579 -28.09 -43.48 -15.41
CA LYS A 579 -28.68 -44.83 -15.42
C LYS A 579 -29.00 -45.28 -16.85
N ARG A 580 -29.65 -44.45 -17.66
CA ARG A 580 -29.95 -44.75 -19.08
C ARG A 580 -28.69 -45.01 -19.90
N ALA A 581 -27.63 -44.23 -19.69
CA ALA A 581 -26.34 -44.44 -20.36
C ALA A 581 -25.70 -45.77 -19.95
N ASN A 582 -25.82 -46.16 -18.68
CA ASN A 582 -25.35 -47.46 -18.18
C ASN A 582 -26.24 -48.64 -18.61
N ASP A 583 -27.56 -48.49 -18.68
CA ASP A 583 -28.50 -49.56 -19.06
C ASP A 583 -28.45 -49.82 -20.58
N SER A 584 -28.26 -48.76 -21.38
CA SER A 584 -27.92 -48.86 -22.81
C SER A 584 -26.62 -49.63 -23.03
N SER A 585 -25.79 -49.77 -21.99
CA SER A 585 -24.56 -50.56 -22.01
C SER A 585 -24.77 -52.05 -21.67
N VAL A 586 -25.94 -52.45 -21.18
CA VAL A 586 -26.26 -53.84 -20.79
C VAL A 586 -27.17 -54.53 -21.82
N GLY A 587 -28.00 -53.76 -22.55
CA GLY A 587 -29.01 -54.29 -23.49
C GLY A 587 -28.53 -54.69 -24.90
N GLY A 588 -27.24 -54.58 -25.22
CA GLY A 588 -26.71 -54.89 -26.56
C GLY A 588 -25.35 -55.57 -26.50
N PHE A 589 -25.34 -56.90 -26.74
CA PHE A 589 -24.21 -57.84 -26.81
C PHE A 589 -23.16 -57.75 -25.69
N GLY A 590 -22.85 -58.89 -25.08
CA GLY A 590 -21.93 -59.01 -23.95
C GLY A 590 -20.58 -58.31 -24.12
N ILE A 591 -19.96 -58.01 -22.98
CA ILE A 591 -18.72 -57.24 -22.74
C ILE A 591 -17.53 -57.58 -23.68
N LEU A 592 -17.55 -58.71 -24.39
CA LEU A 592 -16.54 -59.15 -25.34
C LEU A 592 -16.71 -58.64 -26.79
N GLY A 593 -17.83 -58.02 -27.16
CA GLY A 593 -18.18 -57.73 -28.56
C GLY A 593 -18.14 -56.26 -29.02
N ARG A 594 -17.74 -55.31 -28.17
CA ARG A 594 -17.71 -53.88 -28.57
C ARG A 594 -16.45 -53.51 -29.31
N THR A 595 -16.62 -52.75 -30.40
CA THR A 595 -15.51 -52.03 -31.03
C THR A 595 -14.97 -50.96 -30.06
N ALA A 596 -13.68 -50.66 -30.15
CA ALA A 596 -13.05 -49.66 -29.27
C ALA A 596 -13.77 -48.30 -29.34
N ASP A 597 -14.31 -47.95 -30.51
CA ASP A 597 -14.97 -46.67 -30.79
C ASP A 597 -16.30 -46.49 -30.02
N GLU A 598 -17.07 -47.55 -29.80
CA GLU A 598 -18.32 -47.51 -29.01
C GLU A 598 -18.07 -47.32 -27.52
N LYS A 599 -16.98 -47.92 -27.00
CA LYS A 599 -16.54 -47.72 -25.61
C LYS A 599 -16.12 -46.26 -25.39
N THR A 600 -15.36 -45.69 -26.32
CA THR A 600 -14.93 -44.29 -26.28
C THR A 600 -16.11 -43.32 -26.33
N LYS A 601 -17.10 -43.55 -27.20
CA LYS A 601 -18.31 -42.69 -27.30
C LYS A 601 -19.15 -42.70 -26.03
N LEU A 602 -19.32 -43.87 -25.40
CA LEU A 602 -20.05 -44.00 -24.14
C LEU A 602 -19.31 -43.30 -22.99
N GLN A 603 -17.98 -43.44 -22.94
CA GLN A 603 -17.15 -42.77 -21.96
C GLN A 603 -17.22 -41.24 -22.09
N VAL A 604 -17.10 -40.70 -23.31
CA VAL A 604 -17.24 -39.25 -23.56
C VAL A 604 -18.62 -38.74 -23.15
N LYS A 605 -19.69 -39.51 -23.38
CA LYS A 605 -21.05 -39.12 -22.97
C LYS A 605 -21.18 -39.07 -21.44
N LEU A 606 -20.66 -40.07 -20.73
CA LEU A 606 -20.67 -40.09 -19.26
C LEU A 606 -19.82 -38.96 -18.66
N GLU A 607 -18.66 -38.66 -19.25
CA GLU A 607 -17.80 -37.55 -18.84
C GLU A 607 -18.50 -36.19 -19.00
N LYS A 608 -19.21 -35.97 -20.12
CA LYS A 608 -20.01 -34.75 -20.33
C LYS A 608 -21.16 -34.60 -19.34
N ILE A 609 -21.88 -35.67 -19.04
CA ILE A 609 -22.95 -35.66 -18.02
C ILE A 609 -22.36 -35.30 -16.66
N ALA A 610 -21.25 -35.94 -16.28
CA ALA A 610 -20.58 -35.68 -15.00
C ALA A 610 -19.96 -34.27 -14.91
N ALA A 611 -19.55 -33.67 -16.03
CA ALA A 611 -19.08 -32.29 -16.08
C ALA A 611 -20.23 -31.29 -15.86
N LEU A 612 -21.35 -31.47 -16.56
CA LEU A 612 -22.53 -30.62 -16.40
C LEU A 612 -23.13 -30.71 -15.00
N GLU A 613 -23.23 -31.93 -14.43
CA GLU A 613 -23.71 -32.13 -13.06
C GLU A 613 -22.83 -31.41 -12.03
N ARG A 614 -21.50 -31.47 -12.18
CA ARG A 614 -20.56 -30.74 -11.33
C ARG A 614 -20.79 -29.22 -11.41
N GLU A 615 -20.95 -28.68 -12.62
CA GLU A 615 -21.22 -27.24 -12.78
C GLU A 615 -22.56 -26.82 -12.18
N PHE A 616 -23.59 -27.66 -12.26
CA PHE A 616 -24.87 -27.40 -11.60
C PHE A 616 -24.76 -27.37 -10.07
N ILE A 617 -23.95 -28.27 -9.49
CA ILE A 617 -23.68 -28.28 -8.05
C ILE A 617 -22.91 -27.00 -7.64
N HIS A 618 -21.89 -26.62 -8.41
CA HIS A 618 -21.16 -25.38 -8.18
C HIS A 618 -22.08 -24.16 -8.27
N LEU A 619 -22.91 -24.07 -9.30
CA LEU A 619 -23.87 -22.99 -9.49
C LEU A 619 -24.88 -22.91 -8.33
N LYS A 620 -25.39 -24.05 -7.83
CA LYS A 620 -26.25 -24.10 -6.64
C LYS A 620 -25.53 -23.52 -5.42
N HIS A 621 -24.28 -23.90 -5.19
CA HIS A 621 -23.49 -23.37 -4.07
C HIS A 621 -23.21 -21.87 -4.23
N SER A 622 -22.85 -21.40 -5.44
CA SER A 622 -22.65 -19.98 -5.72
C SER A 622 -23.93 -19.17 -5.54
N LEU A 623 -25.10 -19.68 -5.91
CA LEU A 623 -26.39 -19.02 -5.68
C LEU A 623 -26.76 -18.96 -4.20
N VAL A 624 -26.54 -20.03 -3.43
CA VAL A 624 -26.76 -20.01 -1.97
C VAL A 624 -25.82 -19.02 -1.30
N SER A 625 -24.56 -18.98 -1.72
CA SER A 625 -23.56 -18.04 -1.21
C SER A 625 -23.91 -16.60 -1.60
N ALA A 626 -24.38 -16.37 -2.82
CA ALA A 626 -24.90 -15.09 -3.26
C ALA A 626 -26.19 -14.70 -2.52
N ARG A 627 -27.04 -15.64 -2.09
CA ARG A 627 -28.19 -15.30 -1.23
C ARG A 627 -27.74 -14.66 0.07
N SER A 628 -26.78 -15.25 0.77
CA SER A 628 -26.18 -14.64 1.96
C SER A 628 -25.53 -13.27 1.72
N PHE A 629 -25.18 -12.98 0.46
CA PHE A 629 -24.61 -11.70 0.04
C PHE A 629 -25.65 -10.59 -0.04
N VAL A 630 -26.88 -10.91 -0.46
CA VAL A 630 -27.95 -9.94 -0.74
C VAL A 630 -29.05 -9.96 0.34
N SER A 631 -29.14 -11.04 1.13
CA SER A 631 -30.06 -11.14 2.27
C SER A 631 -29.53 -10.34 3.45
N PHE A 632 -30.33 -9.38 3.91
CA PHE A 632 -30.12 -8.60 5.13
C PHE A 632 -31.05 -9.11 6.23
#